data_AF-A0A8S4RLJ2-F1
#
_entry.id   AF-A0A8S4RLJ2-F1
#
_cell.length_a   1.000
_cell.length_b   1.000
_cell.length_c   1.000
_cell.angle_alpha   90.00
_cell.angle_beta   90.00
_cell.angle_gamma   90.00
#
_symmetry.space_group_name_H-M   'P 1'
#
loop_
_entity.id
_entity.type
_entity.pdbx_description
1 polymer ?
#
loop_
_entity_poly.entity_id
_entity_poly.type
_entity_poly.pdbx_seq_one_letter_code
_entity_poly.pdbx_strand_id
1 'polypeptide(L)'
;MILSLLKHHKLSRNFTKPFEISLVTSRNCAKILGIETSCDDTGCAIINEKGDILGETLHSQNLIHLRYGGIIPDVAQDLHRKYIEPTVHKTLELAQLNWLDIAAIAVTLEPGLPLSLAIGMKYAKHLSRKYNKPLIPVHHMEAHALVARMQHNISFPYLTLLISGGHCLLALVQGVNKFQLLGQSIDCAPGEVFDKVARRMKLRNIPEYSQLCGGRAVEMAASKATDLNLFQLPLPLVDHKDCNFSFNGLKTSVMYQLFRKEKEHSIEADKLIPEANDLCAALLMTTSRHLVHRTQRAMDFCHNNNLLPDEKKQLVVSGGVACNNYIFNTLTELCNEFDYKIYRPEPKLCTDNGVMIAWNGLEKWQRNIDVVSKNINSLDIKAINVDTEVDNRAEVRVLAGGTLGSTSPTLPPDVVEPWGSSHGELSRLPHSPGDATPSGGYRQVSFRKSKKLYYREGEQQFQVGVGIVHKSLVNNIVRVESVITKFLVPGPKSYPIIGTLYKYWQLLGDYDTEAIDKAAWLNWRKYGGLVKEEPGIRLLHVYEPQLIESVFRQKERYPARRSHVAMHHYRLSKPQVYNTGGLLSTNGPDWWRIRSAFQKNFSSPQNAKQYVQEVDNIVKRFIQWIHHNKPSHHDDFLQYLNRLYLEIIGKIAFNEEFQSFSPHEQDHKSRSSKIIAAAFGSNSGIMKLDNGIMWRFLKTPLYRTLSKSQEYLEKICMEILLNRITFYEKEKDETDKSLLDSFIRLPNIDLRDLTGIMVDILMAAIDTTSYTTSFALYHLARNQECQDNIFNEVLSLHSTEENELTADLLSNAVYVRSCLKESLRLNPVSIGVGRILQNDMILKGFMIPKGTVVVTQNMVASRLPQYVNDPLRFKPERWIRDSEQFENIHPYLSLPFGFGPRSCIARRLAEQNMCITLIRLIQKYKITWMGGELGIKTLLINKPDQPISLSFTPRTT
;
A
#
# COMPACT_ATOMS: atom_id res chain seq x y z
N MET A 1 11.44 -44.35 -71.54
CA MET A 1 10.77 -43.31 -70.74
C MET A 1 10.59 -43.86 -69.32
N ILE A 2 11.21 -43.23 -68.31
CA ILE A 2 10.74 -43.14 -66.89
C ILE A 2 10.28 -44.48 -66.24
N LEU A 3 10.99 -45.17 -65.34
CA LEU A 3 12.28 -45.01 -64.63
C LEU A 3 12.93 -46.42 -64.50
N SER A 4 14.23 -46.68 -64.33
CA SER A 4 15.46 -45.87 -64.24
C SER A 4 15.63 -44.86 -63.08
N LEU A 5 16.12 -45.33 -61.92
CA LEU A 5 17.45 -44.95 -61.37
C LEU A 5 17.76 -45.62 -59.99
N LEU A 6 18.73 -46.54 -60.01
CA LEU A 6 19.72 -46.90 -58.98
C LEU A 6 19.34 -46.93 -57.47
N LYS A 7 19.25 -48.15 -56.93
CA LYS A 7 19.62 -48.45 -55.52
C LYS A 7 21.15 -48.50 -55.37
N HIS A 8 21.62 -48.36 -54.13
CA HIS A 8 23.00 -48.58 -53.64
C HIS A 8 24.10 -47.62 -54.13
N HIS A 9 24.66 -46.78 -53.24
CA HIS A 9 25.89 -47.15 -52.51
C HIS A 9 26.34 -46.18 -51.39
N LYS A 10 26.88 -46.80 -50.32
CA LYS A 10 28.14 -46.52 -49.59
C LYS A 10 28.57 -45.10 -49.10
N LEU A 11 29.05 -45.15 -47.86
CA LEU A 11 30.25 -44.50 -47.29
C LEU A 11 30.25 -42.98 -46.99
N SER A 12 30.65 -42.69 -45.77
CA SER A 12 31.12 -41.39 -45.30
C SER A 12 32.58 -41.14 -45.68
N ARG A 13 32.90 -39.91 -46.13
CA ARG A 13 34.20 -39.27 -45.87
C ARG A 13 34.10 -37.75 -46.00
N ASN A 14 34.97 -37.04 -45.28
CA ASN A 14 35.04 -35.58 -45.28
C ASN A 14 35.52 -35.06 -46.65
N PHE A 15 34.99 -33.91 -47.10
CA PHE A 15 35.77 -32.67 -47.26
C PHE A 15 34.94 -31.56 -47.93
N THR A 16 34.76 -30.42 -47.24
CA THR A 16 34.78 -29.06 -47.83
C THR A 16 34.63 -28.03 -46.70
N LYS A 17 35.57 -27.10 -46.58
CA LYS A 17 35.37 -25.86 -45.80
C LYS A 17 34.64 -24.84 -46.69
N PRO A 18 33.53 -24.23 -46.27
CA PRO A 18 33.16 -22.90 -46.73
C PRO A 18 34.18 -21.88 -46.19
N PHE A 19 34.44 -20.80 -46.94
CA PHE A 19 35.26 -19.70 -46.44
C PHE A 19 34.54 -18.97 -45.31
N GLU A 20 35.15 -18.88 -44.12
CA GLU A 20 34.90 -17.74 -43.24
C GLU A 20 35.60 -16.52 -43.85
N ILE A 21 34.83 -15.70 -44.57
CA ILE A 21 35.29 -14.36 -44.96
C ILE A 21 35.38 -13.54 -43.67
N SER A 22 36.60 -13.38 -43.15
CA SER A 22 36.87 -12.52 -42.00
C SER A 22 36.71 -11.06 -42.41
N LEU A 23 35.45 -10.58 -42.41
CA LEU A 23 35.09 -9.17 -42.49
C LEU A 23 35.57 -8.45 -41.23
N VAL A 24 36.88 -8.18 -41.19
CA VAL A 24 37.49 -7.15 -40.35
C VAL A 24 37.08 -5.80 -40.94
N THR A 25 35.81 -5.46 -40.81
CA THR A 25 35.33 -4.13 -41.13
C THR A 25 36.02 -3.14 -40.19
N SER A 26 36.61 -2.10 -40.76
CA SER A 26 37.20 -1.01 -40.00
C SER A 26 36.13 -0.37 -39.12
N ARG A 27 36.26 -0.49 -37.79
CA ARG A 27 35.27 0.02 -36.81
C ARG A 27 35.11 1.55 -36.80
N ASN A 28 35.88 2.25 -37.63
CA ASN A 28 35.97 3.70 -37.75
C ASN A 28 34.90 4.33 -38.67
N CYS A 29 33.91 3.56 -39.13
CA CYS A 29 32.74 4.08 -39.87
C CYS A 29 31.52 3.28 -39.41
N ALA A 30 30.85 3.75 -38.36
CA ALA A 30 29.89 2.95 -37.61
C ALA A 30 28.67 3.79 -37.23
N LYS A 31 27.54 3.54 -37.91
CA LYS A 31 26.27 4.22 -37.64
C LYS A 31 25.47 3.42 -36.59
N ILE A 32 25.17 4.01 -35.44
CA ILE A 32 24.52 3.32 -34.31
C ILE A 32 23.07 3.80 -34.18
N LEU A 33 22.11 2.88 -34.21
CA LEU A 33 20.69 3.14 -33.96
C LEU A 33 20.41 2.98 -32.46
N GLY A 34 20.01 4.04 -31.76
CA GLY A 34 19.60 3.99 -30.34
C GLY A 34 18.08 3.99 -30.19
N ILE A 35 17.53 3.10 -29.34
CA ILE A 35 16.09 2.98 -29.05
C ILE A 35 15.85 3.14 -27.54
N GLU A 36 15.05 4.15 -27.17
CA GLU A 36 14.65 4.46 -25.80
C GLU A 36 13.16 4.20 -25.57
N THR A 37 12.84 3.42 -24.52
CA THR A 37 11.50 3.12 -24.00
C THR A 37 11.53 2.86 -22.49
N SER A 38 12.32 3.62 -21.72
CA SER A 38 12.48 3.44 -20.27
C SER A 38 11.21 3.75 -19.47
N CYS A 39 10.47 4.80 -19.83
CA CYS A 39 9.34 5.30 -19.05
C CYS A 39 8.11 5.58 -19.92
N ASP A 40 7.98 6.81 -20.44
CA ASP A 40 6.84 7.28 -21.24
C ASP A 40 7.23 8.00 -22.54
N ASP A 41 8.50 8.30 -22.80
CA ASP A 41 8.93 8.83 -24.10
C ASP A 41 9.44 7.70 -25.02
N THR A 42 8.96 7.65 -26.27
CA THR A 42 9.46 6.70 -27.29
C THR A 42 10.51 7.41 -28.15
N GLY A 43 11.78 7.20 -27.82
CA GLY A 43 12.90 7.86 -28.50
C GLY A 43 13.62 6.94 -29.48
N CYS A 44 14.02 7.47 -30.62
CA CYS A 44 14.95 6.82 -31.53
C CYS A 44 15.92 7.84 -32.15
N ALA A 45 17.18 7.45 -32.35
CA ALA A 45 18.17 8.26 -33.06
C ALA A 45 19.21 7.40 -33.79
N ILE A 46 19.85 7.97 -34.80
CA ILE A 46 21.03 7.42 -35.46
C ILE A 46 22.17 8.42 -35.38
N ILE A 47 23.33 7.99 -34.90
CA ILE A 47 24.57 8.79 -34.89
C ILE A 47 25.70 8.10 -35.66
N ASN A 48 26.68 8.88 -36.12
CA ASN A 48 27.94 8.37 -36.69
C ASN A 48 29.08 8.26 -35.64
N GLU A 49 30.25 7.80 -36.06
CA GLU A 49 31.45 7.66 -35.23
C GLU A 49 31.98 8.96 -34.59
N LYS A 50 31.58 10.14 -35.07
CA LYS A 50 31.96 11.45 -34.52
C LYS A 50 30.98 11.97 -33.46
N GLY A 51 29.81 11.36 -33.37
CA GLY A 51 28.69 11.90 -32.59
C GLY A 51 27.76 12.85 -33.37
N ASP A 52 27.88 12.94 -34.70
CA ASP A 52 26.90 13.71 -35.49
C ASP A 52 25.54 12.98 -35.47
N ILE A 53 24.46 13.69 -35.12
CA ILE A 53 23.09 13.16 -35.19
C ILE A 53 22.67 13.15 -36.67
N LEU A 54 22.53 11.97 -37.25
CA LEU A 54 22.09 11.80 -38.64
C LEU A 54 20.57 11.87 -38.75
N GLY A 55 19.86 11.35 -37.74
CA GLY A 55 18.41 11.44 -37.62
C GLY A 55 17.96 11.18 -36.19
N GLU A 56 16.85 11.81 -35.79
CA GLU A 56 16.24 11.68 -34.46
C GLU A 56 14.71 11.71 -34.61
N THR A 57 13.99 10.95 -33.80
CA THR A 57 12.53 11.06 -33.66
C THR A 57 12.12 10.73 -32.23
N LEU A 58 11.27 11.57 -31.64
CA LEU A 58 10.75 11.42 -30.28
C LEU A 58 9.23 11.49 -30.31
N HIS A 59 8.55 10.40 -29.89
CA HIS A 59 7.12 10.43 -29.63
C HIS A 59 6.89 10.51 -28.11
N SER A 60 6.67 11.73 -27.61
CA SER A 60 6.47 11.98 -26.18
C SER A 60 5.02 11.80 -25.75
N GLN A 61 4.82 11.10 -24.63
CA GLN A 61 3.50 10.87 -24.03
C GLN A 61 3.16 11.85 -22.90
N ASN A 62 4.07 12.78 -22.57
CA ASN A 62 3.94 13.74 -21.46
C ASN A 62 2.55 14.42 -21.41
N LEU A 63 2.02 14.90 -22.53
CA LEU A 63 0.68 15.53 -22.58
C LEU A 63 -0.48 14.58 -22.23
N ILE A 64 -0.32 13.27 -22.43
CA ILE A 64 -1.31 12.25 -22.06
C ILE A 64 -1.23 11.99 -20.55
N HIS A 65 -0.03 11.77 -20.02
CA HIS A 65 0.16 11.52 -18.59
C HIS A 65 -0.13 12.76 -17.72
N LEU A 66 0.11 13.98 -18.23
CA LEU A 66 -0.35 15.24 -17.61
C LEU A 66 -1.88 15.35 -17.55
N ARG A 67 -2.62 14.82 -18.54
CA ARG A 67 -4.09 14.74 -18.52
C ARG A 67 -4.60 13.79 -17.43
N TYR A 68 -3.94 12.65 -17.24
CA TYR A 68 -4.32 11.65 -16.25
C TYR A 68 -3.70 11.86 -14.85
N GLY A 69 -2.88 12.89 -14.66
CA GLY A 69 -2.31 13.24 -13.36
C GLY A 69 -1.12 12.38 -12.93
N GLY A 70 -0.35 11.86 -13.89
CA GLY A 70 0.85 11.04 -13.70
C GLY A 70 0.97 9.94 -14.74
N ILE A 71 2.16 9.31 -14.81
CA ILE A 71 2.43 8.22 -15.74
C ILE A 71 1.64 6.97 -15.35
N ILE A 72 0.88 6.42 -16.29
CA ILE A 72 0.13 5.16 -16.15
C ILE A 72 0.88 4.07 -16.94
N PRO A 73 1.47 3.04 -16.29
CA PRO A 73 2.35 2.07 -16.96
C PRO A 73 1.71 1.29 -18.12
N ASP A 74 0.43 0.92 -18.01
CA ASP A 74 -0.27 0.15 -19.05
C ASP A 74 -0.52 1.02 -20.30
N VAL A 75 -0.95 2.26 -20.09
CA VAL A 75 -1.09 3.28 -21.14
C VAL A 75 0.26 3.57 -21.80
N ALA A 76 1.34 3.64 -21.01
CA ALA A 76 2.68 3.83 -21.52
C ALA A 76 3.15 2.67 -22.41
N GLN A 77 2.91 1.42 -21.98
CA GLN A 77 3.19 0.23 -22.80
C GLN A 77 2.42 0.26 -24.12
N ASP A 78 1.11 0.54 -24.10
CA ASP A 78 0.29 0.54 -25.31
C ASP A 78 0.70 1.63 -26.29
N LEU A 79 1.11 2.81 -25.79
CA LEU A 79 1.64 3.89 -26.61
C LEU A 79 3.02 3.55 -27.19
N HIS A 80 3.95 2.97 -26.42
CA HIS A 80 5.20 2.45 -26.98
C HIS A 80 4.93 1.39 -28.07
N ARG A 81 4.01 0.45 -27.83
CA ARG A 81 3.66 -0.59 -28.81
C ARG A 81 3.11 -0.01 -30.10
N LYS A 82 2.36 1.10 -30.01
CA LYS A 82 1.76 1.81 -31.15
C LYS A 82 2.78 2.66 -31.93
N TYR A 83 3.74 3.29 -31.26
CA TYR A 83 4.59 4.32 -31.87
C TYR A 83 6.05 3.90 -32.12
N ILE A 84 6.54 2.79 -31.57
CA ILE A 84 7.96 2.38 -31.74
C ILE A 84 8.35 2.14 -33.20
N GLU A 85 7.52 1.43 -33.97
CA GLU A 85 7.79 1.12 -35.38
C GLU A 85 7.75 2.39 -36.26
N PRO A 86 6.70 3.25 -36.20
CA PRO A 86 6.71 4.57 -36.84
C PRO A 86 7.93 5.43 -36.47
N THR A 87 8.33 5.45 -35.19
CA THR A 87 9.45 6.26 -34.69
C THR A 87 10.78 5.80 -35.30
N VAL A 88 11.04 4.49 -35.32
CA VAL A 88 12.27 3.92 -35.91
C VAL A 88 12.30 4.10 -37.43
N HIS A 89 11.18 3.89 -38.12
CA HIS A 89 11.09 4.13 -39.57
C HIS A 89 11.32 5.61 -39.91
N LYS A 90 10.73 6.55 -39.16
CA LYS A 90 10.94 7.99 -39.41
C LYS A 90 12.38 8.43 -39.13
N THR A 91 13.04 7.83 -38.15
CA THR A 91 14.46 8.10 -37.85
C THR A 91 15.37 7.70 -39.02
N LEU A 92 15.13 6.55 -39.65
CA LEU A 92 15.86 6.11 -40.84
C LEU A 92 15.59 6.99 -42.07
N GLU A 93 14.33 7.40 -42.26
CA GLU A 93 13.93 8.32 -43.33
C GLU A 93 14.63 9.68 -43.20
N LEU A 94 14.62 10.27 -42.00
CA LEU A 94 15.29 11.54 -41.70
C LEU A 94 16.82 11.45 -41.88
N ALA A 95 17.43 10.33 -41.49
CA ALA A 95 18.85 10.07 -41.70
C ALA A 95 19.22 9.76 -43.17
N GLN A 96 18.23 9.49 -44.03
CA GLN A 96 18.42 9.04 -45.41
C GLN A 96 19.23 7.73 -45.51
N LEU A 97 19.04 6.81 -44.56
CA LEU A 97 19.80 5.57 -44.44
C LEU A 97 18.95 4.31 -44.62
N ASN A 98 19.58 3.25 -45.12
CA ASN A 98 18.96 1.92 -45.18
C ASN A 98 19.45 1.04 -44.03
N TRP A 99 18.76 -0.08 -43.79
CA TRP A 99 19.17 -1.05 -42.76
C TRP A 99 20.57 -1.65 -43.00
N LEU A 100 21.10 -1.61 -44.22
CA LEU A 100 22.48 -2.02 -44.49
C LEU A 100 23.50 -1.10 -43.79
N ASP A 101 23.25 0.20 -43.75
CA ASP A 101 24.13 1.24 -43.19
C ASP A 101 24.35 1.17 -41.67
N ILE A 102 23.39 0.59 -40.94
CA ILE A 102 23.40 0.53 -39.48
C ILE A 102 24.39 -0.55 -39.02
N ALA A 103 25.37 -0.18 -38.19
CA ALA A 103 26.38 -1.10 -37.67
C ALA A 103 25.84 -1.94 -36.49
N ALA A 104 25.10 -1.32 -35.57
CA ALA A 104 24.52 -1.97 -34.40
C ALA A 104 23.24 -1.26 -33.94
N ILE A 105 22.42 -1.97 -33.15
CA ILE A 105 21.20 -1.44 -32.51
C ILE A 105 21.43 -1.40 -31.00
N ALA A 106 21.57 -0.19 -30.45
CA ALA A 106 21.59 0.07 -29.03
C ALA A 106 20.15 0.20 -28.49
N VAL A 107 19.86 -0.42 -27.35
CA VAL A 107 18.51 -0.42 -26.76
C VAL A 107 18.57 -0.39 -25.23
N THR A 108 17.68 0.38 -24.62
CA THR A 108 17.57 0.45 -23.16
C THR A 108 17.17 -0.91 -22.57
N LEU A 109 17.96 -1.38 -21.59
CA LEU A 109 17.75 -2.65 -20.88
C LEU A 109 17.15 -2.46 -19.48
N GLU A 110 17.63 -1.43 -18.76
CA GLU A 110 17.43 -1.21 -17.32
C GLU A 110 18.00 0.18 -16.93
N PRO A 111 17.61 0.80 -15.80
CA PRO A 111 16.31 0.69 -15.16
C PRO A 111 15.19 1.32 -16.01
N GLY A 112 13.93 1.04 -15.64
CA GLY A 112 12.75 1.59 -16.32
C GLY A 112 11.47 0.84 -15.93
N LEU A 113 10.33 1.28 -16.46
CA LEU A 113 9.05 0.58 -16.32
C LEU A 113 9.16 -0.78 -17.06
N PRO A 114 8.97 -1.93 -16.38
CA PRO A 114 9.14 -3.24 -17.02
C PRO A 114 8.23 -3.46 -18.22
N LEU A 115 7.01 -2.90 -18.17
CA LEU A 115 6.06 -2.95 -19.26
C LEU A 115 6.50 -2.15 -20.50
N SER A 116 7.19 -1.01 -20.31
CA SER A 116 7.75 -0.18 -21.39
C SER A 116 9.03 -0.79 -21.98
N LEU A 117 9.99 -1.15 -21.12
CA LEU A 117 11.25 -1.81 -21.51
C LEU A 117 11.01 -3.09 -22.34
N ALA A 118 9.98 -3.86 -21.98
CA ALA A 118 9.60 -5.07 -22.71
C ALA A 118 9.22 -4.80 -24.18
N ILE A 119 8.73 -3.61 -24.52
CA ILE A 119 8.41 -3.25 -25.92
C ILE A 119 9.68 -2.94 -26.69
N GLY A 120 10.52 -2.03 -26.17
CA GLY A 120 11.82 -1.67 -26.79
C GLY A 120 12.69 -2.90 -27.03
N MET A 121 12.87 -3.74 -26.01
CA MET A 121 13.67 -4.96 -26.10
C MET A 121 13.09 -5.98 -27.10
N LYS A 122 11.77 -6.18 -27.15
CA LYS A 122 11.14 -7.09 -28.14
C LYS A 122 11.30 -6.57 -29.57
N TYR A 123 11.15 -5.27 -29.79
CA TYR A 123 11.30 -4.67 -31.12
C TYR A 123 12.76 -4.65 -31.58
N ALA A 124 13.70 -4.30 -30.72
CA ALA A 124 15.13 -4.38 -31.02
C ALA A 124 15.57 -5.82 -31.34
N LYS A 125 15.10 -6.82 -30.57
CA LYS A 125 15.29 -8.26 -30.90
C LYS A 125 14.70 -8.65 -32.26
N HIS A 126 13.54 -8.11 -32.64
CA HIS A 126 12.94 -8.34 -33.96
C HIS A 126 13.82 -7.76 -35.09
N LEU A 127 14.19 -6.49 -34.99
CA LEU A 127 15.05 -5.80 -35.98
C LEU A 127 16.42 -6.47 -36.12
N SER A 128 17.06 -6.80 -34.99
CA SER A 128 18.34 -7.50 -34.92
C SER A 128 18.32 -8.81 -35.70
N ARG A 129 17.27 -9.64 -35.54
CA ARG A 129 17.08 -10.86 -36.32
C ARG A 129 16.78 -10.57 -37.81
N LYS A 130 15.90 -9.62 -38.09
CA LYS A 130 15.40 -9.30 -39.44
C LYS A 130 16.49 -8.76 -40.37
N TYR A 131 17.44 -8.01 -39.82
CA TYR A 131 18.52 -7.34 -40.56
C TYR A 131 19.93 -7.84 -40.19
N ASN A 132 20.02 -8.93 -39.42
CA ASN A 132 21.26 -9.53 -38.91
C ASN A 132 22.22 -8.51 -38.27
N LYS A 133 21.71 -7.71 -37.33
CA LYS A 133 22.48 -6.65 -36.64
C LYS A 133 22.74 -7.00 -35.18
N PRO A 134 23.95 -6.73 -34.65
CA PRO A 134 24.24 -6.93 -33.23
C PRO A 134 23.44 -5.95 -32.36
N LEU A 135 23.10 -6.40 -31.16
CA LEU A 135 22.49 -5.58 -30.11
C LEU A 135 23.55 -5.06 -29.14
N ILE A 136 23.33 -3.86 -28.60
CA ILE A 136 24.08 -3.31 -27.47
C ILE A 136 23.08 -2.96 -26.36
N PRO A 137 23.09 -3.67 -25.21
CA PRO A 137 22.25 -3.31 -24.08
C PRO A 137 22.81 -2.06 -23.39
N VAL A 138 21.95 -1.05 -23.25
CA VAL A 138 22.30 0.21 -22.62
C VAL A 138 21.60 0.31 -21.26
N HIS A 139 22.38 0.60 -20.22
CA HIS A 139 21.82 0.97 -18.93
C HIS A 139 21.49 2.48 -18.94
N HIS A 140 20.23 2.81 -18.70
CA HIS A 140 19.64 4.13 -18.88
C HIS A 140 20.34 5.23 -18.06
N MET A 141 20.78 4.92 -16.83
CA MET A 141 21.59 5.86 -16.02
C MET A 141 23.04 6.03 -16.53
N GLU A 142 23.60 5.03 -17.23
CA GLU A 142 24.93 5.18 -17.86
C GLU A 142 24.82 6.14 -19.05
N ALA A 143 23.75 6.04 -19.84
CA ALA A 143 23.49 6.95 -20.96
C ALA A 143 23.38 8.42 -20.50
N HIS A 144 22.58 8.67 -19.45
CA HIS A 144 22.50 10.00 -18.80
C HIS A 144 23.84 10.49 -18.25
N ALA A 145 24.70 9.60 -17.74
CA ALA A 145 26.02 9.99 -17.23
C ALA A 145 27.07 10.23 -18.33
N LEU A 146 26.92 9.62 -19.51
CA LEU A 146 27.87 9.67 -20.61
C LEU A 146 27.50 10.67 -21.71
N VAL A 147 26.23 11.06 -21.89
CA VAL A 147 25.77 11.92 -23.00
C VAL A 147 26.45 13.29 -23.04
N ALA A 148 26.87 13.86 -21.90
CA ALA A 148 27.65 15.11 -21.88
C ALA A 148 28.97 15.01 -22.66
N ARG A 149 29.55 13.80 -22.77
CA ARG A 149 30.80 13.52 -23.51
C ARG A 149 30.64 13.66 -25.03
N MET A 150 29.40 13.67 -25.53
CA MET A 150 29.06 13.90 -26.94
C MET A 150 29.28 15.36 -27.35
N GLN A 151 29.09 16.29 -26.41
CA GLN A 151 29.13 17.74 -26.66
C GLN A 151 30.39 18.41 -26.08
N HIS A 152 31.08 17.75 -25.14
CA HIS A 152 32.20 18.29 -24.40
C HIS A 152 33.33 17.26 -24.26
N ASN A 153 34.58 17.70 -24.42
CA ASN A 153 35.77 16.85 -24.19
C ASN A 153 36.03 16.64 -22.68
N ILE A 154 35.14 15.89 -22.03
CA ILE A 154 35.25 15.43 -20.66
C ILE A 154 36.15 14.18 -20.65
N SER A 155 36.99 14.00 -19.63
CA SER A 155 37.90 12.85 -19.53
C SER A 155 37.59 11.99 -18.30
N PHE A 156 37.80 10.68 -18.38
CA PHE A 156 37.67 9.81 -17.21
C PHE A 156 38.92 9.94 -16.29
N PRO A 157 38.79 9.86 -14.95
CA PRO A 157 37.53 9.86 -14.19
C PRO A 157 36.91 11.26 -14.02
N TYR A 158 35.59 11.34 -13.84
CA TYR A 158 34.85 12.56 -13.48
C TYR A 158 33.67 12.26 -12.54
N LEU A 159 33.14 13.28 -11.85
CA LEU A 159 31.97 13.15 -10.97
C LEU A 159 30.68 13.42 -11.77
N THR A 160 29.61 12.65 -11.52
CA THR A 160 28.28 12.88 -12.08
C THR A 160 27.25 13.05 -10.98
N LEU A 161 26.44 14.12 -11.06
CA LEU A 161 25.16 14.28 -10.37
C LEU A 161 24.03 14.06 -11.38
N LEU A 162 23.36 12.91 -11.30
CA LEU A 162 22.19 12.62 -12.14
C LEU A 162 20.92 12.93 -11.33
N ILE A 163 20.08 13.81 -11.85
CA ILE A 163 18.84 14.31 -11.23
C ILE A 163 17.69 14.28 -12.24
N SER A 164 16.68 13.43 -12.00
CA SER A 164 15.55 13.22 -12.91
C SER A 164 14.20 13.08 -12.18
N GLY A 165 13.16 12.72 -12.93
CA GLY A 165 11.84 12.40 -12.37
C GLY A 165 11.84 11.15 -11.48
N GLY A 166 12.65 10.14 -11.83
CA GLY A 166 12.71 8.85 -11.13
C GLY A 166 13.96 8.60 -10.31
N HIS A 167 15.08 9.29 -10.59
CA HIS A 167 16.38 8.99 -9.98
C HIS A 167 17.10 10.25 -9.47
N CYS A 168 17.89 10.10 -8.41
CA CYS A 168 18.83 11.10 -7.92
C CYS A 168 20.07 10.39 -7.37
N LEU A 169 21.24 10.57 -7.99
CA LEU A 169 22.47 9.89 -7.59
C LEU A 169 23.73 10.72 -7.85
N LEU A 170 24.75 10.44 -7.04
CA LEU A 170 26.13 10.89 -7.19
C LEU A 170 27.00 9.68 -7.48
N ALA A 171 27.73 9.69 -8.60
CA ALA A 171 28.61 8.61 -9.00
C ALA A 171 29.91 9.13 -9.62
N LEU A 172 31.02 8.49 -9.27
CA LEU A 172 32.31 8.67 -9.91
C LEU A 172 32.36 7.80 -11.18
N VAL A 173 32.40 8.44 -12.35
CA VAL A 173 32.48 7.78 -13.65
C VAL A 173 33.95 7.54 -14.00
N GLN A 174 34.39 6.29 -13.95
CA GLN A 174 35.77 5.89 -14.23
C GLN A 174 35.96 5.32 -15.65
N GLY A 175 34.87 5.04 -16.36
CA GLY A 175 34.86 4.54 -17.73
C GLY A 175 33.45 4.21 -18.21
N VAL A 176 33.31 3.86 -19.50
CA VAL A 176 32.03 3.64 -20.19
C VAL A 176 31.11 2.61 -19.52
N ASN A 177 31.68 1.61 -18.84
CA ASN A 177 30.98 0.60 -18.05
C ASN A 177 31.55 0.48 -16.62
N LYS A 178 32.17 1.55 -16.10
CA LYS A 178 32.81 1.56 -14.77
C LYS A 178 32.37 2.78 -13.96
N PHE A 179 31.36 2.56 -13.13
CA PHE A 179 30.74 3.58 -12.29
C PHE A 179 30.89 3.18 -10.82
N GLN A 180 31.28 4.12 -9.96
CA GLN A 180 31.31 3.94 -8.51
C GLN A 180 30.26 4.87 -7.88
N LEU A 181 29.17 4.29 -7.37
CA LEU A 181 28.12 5.04 -6.68
C LEU A 181 28.66 5.59 -5.35
N LEU A 182 28.47 6.89 -5.11
CA LEU A 182 28.87 7.59 -3.88
C LEU A 182 27.67 7.91 -2.97
N GLY A 183 26.48 8.08 -3.56
CA GLY A 183 25.22 8.25 -2.84
C GLY A 183 24.02 8.31 -3.78
N GLN A 184 22.82 8.03 -3.25
CA GLN A 184 21.56 8.06 -3.99
C GLN A 184 20.39 8.54 -3.13
N SER A 185 19.25 8.85 -3.75
CA SER A 185 17.99 9.10 -3.04
C SER A 185 17.49 7.84 -2.33
N ILE A 186 17.32 7.91 -1.01
CA ILE A 186 16.81 6.80 -0.19
C ILE A 186 15.28 6.74 -0.14
N ASP A 187 14.58 7.70 -0.77
CA ASP A 187 13.11 7.78 -0.75
C ASP A 187 12.45 8.08 -2.12
N CYS A 188 12.65 9.25 -2.70
CA CYS A 188 12.08 9.67 -3.98
C CYS A 188 12.94 10.76 -4.64
N ALA A 189 13.01 10.78 -5.96
CA ALA A 189 13.78 11.77 -6.71
C ALA A 189 13.17 13.20 -6.64
N PRO A 190 13.96 14.27 -6.87
CA PRO A 190 13.47 15.65 -6.78
C PRO A 190 12.40 15.97 -7.82
N GLY A 191 12.48 15.39 -9.03
CA GLY A 191 11.44 15.58 -10.04
C GLY A 191 10.08 15.03 -9.61
N GLU A 192 10.05 13.87 -8.93
CA GLU A 192 8.82 13.33 -8.32
C GLU A 192 8.20 14.30 -7.30
N VAL A 193 9.04 15.01 -6.54
CA VAL A 193 8.58 16.02 -5.57
C VAL A 193 8.00 17.22 -6.28
N PHE A 194 8.68 17.78 -7.29
CA PHE A 194 8.15 18.90 -8.08
C PHE A 194 6.83 18.53 -8.77
N ASP A 195 6.74 17.35 -9.40
CA ASP A 195 5.52 16.87 -10.05
C ASP A 195 4.35 16.67 -9.08
N LYS A 196 4.60 16.12 -7.89
CA LYS A 196 3.55 15.94 -6.87
C LYS A 196 3.13 17.26 -6.23
N VAL A 197 4.06 18.21 -6.04
CA VAL A 197 3.75 19.55 -5.52
C VAL A 197 2.99 20.40 -6.56
N ALA A 198 3.48 20.49 -7.80
CA ALA A 198 2.81 21.20 -8.90
C ALA A 198 1.38 20.68 -9.12
N ARG A 199 1.18 19.36 -9.03
CA ARG A 199 -0.13 18.72 -9.12
C ARG A 199 -1.03 18.99 -7.92
N ARG A 200 -0.48 19.04 -6.70
CA ARG A 200 -1.27 19.35 -5.50
C ARG A 200 -1.68 20.83 -5.42
N MET A 201 -0.83 21.74 -5.87
CA MET A 201 -1.15 23.16 -6.08
C MET A 201 -1.91 23.42 -7.38
N LYS A 202 -2.21 22.36 -8.15
CA LYS A 202 -2.95 22.41 -9.43
C LYS A 202 -2.42 23.48 -10.39
N LEU A 203 -1.09 23.65 -10.46
CA LEU A 203 -0.44 24.65 -11.34
C LEU A 203 -0.92 24.51 -12.80
N ARG A 204 -1.20 23.29 -13.25
CA ARG A 204 -1.76 22.97 -14.57
C ARG A 204 -3.12 23.64 -14.89
N ASN A 205 -3.87 24.10 -13.88
CA ASN A 205 -5.10 24.88 -14.05
C ASN A 205 -4.82 26.35 -14.45
N ILE A 206 -3.60 26.86 -14.21
CA ILE A 206 -3.16 28.16 -14.70
C ILE A 206 -2.79 27.99 -16.19
N PRO A 207 -3.35 28.79 -17.12
CA PRO A 207 -3.11 28.63 -18.56
C PRO A 207 -1.63 28.60 -18.94
N GLU A 208 -0.83 29.46 -18.31
CA GLU A 208 0.62 29.60 -18.50
C GLU A 208 1.41 28.32 -18.18
N TYR A 209 0.98 27.55 -17.18
CA TYR A 209 1.65 26.30 -16.76
C TYR A 209 0.94 25.04 -17.30
N SER A 210 -0.15 25.20 -18.07
CA SER A 210 -1.06 24.11 -18.44
C SER A 210 -0.45 22.98 -19.30
N GLN A 211 0.65 23.27 -20.00
CA GLN A 211 1.41 22.35 -20.86
C GLN A 211 2.81 22.03 -20.29
N LEU A 212 3.15 22.48 -19.08
CA LEU A 212 4.48 22.30 -18.49
C LEU A 212 4.53 21.04 -17.59
N CYS A 213 5.68 20.36 -17.58
CA CYS A 213 5.99 19.38 -16.54
C CYS A 213 6.17 20.07 -15.17
N GLY A 214 5.99 19.34 -14.07
CA GLY A 214 5.91 19.94 -12.75
C GLY A 214 7.20 20.65 -12.31
N GLY A 215 8.36 20.11 -12.67
CA GLY A 215 9.66 20.78 -12.45
C GLY A 215 9.73 22.17 -13.10
N ARG A 216 9.29 22.30 -14.35
CA ARG A 216 9.32 23.57 -15.09
C ARG A 216 8.21 24.54 -14.65
N ALA A 217 7.04 24.01 -14.27
CA ALA A 217 5.97 24.80 -13.66
C ALA A 217 6.39 25.39 -12.29
N VAL A 218 7.08 24.60 -11.45
CA VAL A 218 7.64 25.08 -10.17
C VAL A 218 8.72 26.12 -10.39
N GLU A 219 9.60 25.94 -11.38
CA GLU A 219 10.63 26.95 -11.74
C GLU A 219 10.00 28.28 -12.19
N MET A 220 9.00 28.24 -13.07
CA MET A 220 8.33 29.43 -13.62
C MET A 220 7.39 30.12 -12.63
N ALA A 221 6.91 29.42 -11.60
CA ALA A 221 6.21 30.01 -10.47
C ALA A 221 7.19 30.58 -9.44
N ALA A 222 8.31 29.89 -9.16
CA ALA A 222 9.35 30.35 -8.25
C ALA A 222 9.99 31.68 -8.68
N SER A 223 10.19 31.90 -9.98
CA SER A 223 10.71 33.16 -10.53
C SER A 223 9.76 34.37 -10.39
N LYS A 224 8.57 34.17 -9.81
CA LYS A 224 7.55 35.18 -9.53
C LYS A 224 7.21 35.30 -8.03
N ALA A 225 8.06 34.76 -7.16
CA ALA A 225 7.95 34.95 -5.73
C ALA A 225 8.17 36.43 -5.34
N THR A 226 7.50 36.85 -4.30
CA THR A 226 7.57 38.19 -3.71
C THR A 226 8.32 38.21 -2.38
N ASP A 227 8.27 37.11 -1.62
CA ASP A 227 9.11 36.90 -0.43
C ASP A 227 9.69 35.48 -0.40
N LEU A 228 11.02 35.39 -0.54
CA LEU A 228 11.77 34.13 -0.49
C LEU A 228 11.89 33.52 0.92
N ASN A 229 11.58 34.28 1.98
CA ASN A 229 11.72 33.88 3.37
C ASN A 229 10.41 33.40 4.01
N LEU A 230 9.26 33.69 3.38
CA LEU A 230 7.92 33.42 3.89
C LEU A 230 7.70 31.95 4.30
N PHE A 231 8.29 31.02 3.55
CA PHE A 231 8.20 29.58 3.81
C PHE A 231 9.57 28.97 4.13
N GLN A 232 9.83 28.76 5.42
CA GLN A 232 10.98 27.95 5.84
C GLN A 232 10.65 26.46 5.76
N LEU A 233 11.59 25.69 5.20
CA LEU A 233 11.50 24.24 5.01
C LEU A 233 12.78 23.58 5.54
N PRO A 234 12.69 22.39 6.18
CA PRO A 234 13.86 21.73 6.76
C PRO A 234 14.80 21.18 5.69
N LEU A 235 16.10 21.41 5.85
CA LEU A 235 17.13 20.81 5.00
C LEU A 235 17.31 19.32 5.38
N PRO A 236 17.17 18.37 4.44
CA PRO A 236 17.28 16.94 4.77
C PRO A 236 18.72 16.49 5.05
N LEU A 237 18.89 15.51 5.94
CA LEU A 237 20.11 14.73 6.17
C LEU A 237 21.37 15.58 6.49
N VAL A 238 21.24 16.72 7.17
CA VAL A 238 22.38 17.63 7.45
C VAL A 238 23.53 16.92 8.17
N ASP A 239 23.23 16.21 9.25
CA ASP A 239 24.24 15.55 10.10
C ASP A 239 24.75 14.21 9.56
N HIS A 240 24.22 13.74 8.41
CA HIS A 240 24.56 12.43 7.86
C HIS A 240 25.89 12.48 7.10
N LYS A 241 26.82 11.58 7.46
CA LYS A 241 28.18 11.56 6.91
C LYS A 241 28.31 11.06 5.46
N ASP A 242 27.28 10.41 4.93
CA ASP A 242 27.23 9.91 3.55
C ASP A 242 26.88 11.01 2.51
N CYS A 243 26.81 10.63 1.23
CA CYS A 243 26.38 11.51 0.12
C CYS A 243 24.93 11.22 -0.32
N ASN A 244 24.13 10.53 0.52
CA ASN A 244 22.78 10.09 0.16
C ASN A 244 21.76 11.23 0.22
N PHE A 245 20.72 11.19 -0.60
CA PHE A 245 19.68 12.22 -0.67
C PHE A 245 18.36 11.75 -0.02
N SER A 246 17.55 12.69 0.45
CA SER A 246 16.15 12.45 0.84
C SER A 246 15.30 13.67 0.50
N PHE A 247 14.15 13.45 -0.14
CA PHE A 247 13.24 14.54 -0.54
C PHE A 247 11.79 14.33 -0.05
N ASN A 248 11.44 13.17 0.52
CA ASN A 248 10.08 12.89 0.99
C ASN A 248 9.69 13.71 2.23
N GLY A 249 10.67 14.06 3.08
CA GLY A 249 10.49 15.01 4.19
C GLY A 249 10.19 16.43 3.70
N LEU A 250 10.95 16.90 2.71
CA LEU A 250 10.73 18.21 2.06
C LEU A 250 9.35 18.29 1.39
N LYS A 251 8.99 17.26 0.60
CA LYS A 251 7.65 17.08 0.02
C LYS A 251 6.55 17.15 1.08
N THR A 252 6.71 16.45 2.20
CA THR A 252 5.72 16.44 3.30
C THR A 252 5.61 17.80 3.99
N SER A 253 6.71 18.53 4.13
CA SER A 253 6.74 19.88 4.72
C SER A 253 6.00 20.89 3.85
N VAL A 254 6.24 20.90 2.52
CA VAL A 254 5.51 21.74 1.56
C VAL A 254 4.01 21.45 1.58
N MET A 255 3.62 20.17 1.60
CA MET A 255 2.21 19.75 1.65
C MET A 255 1.51 20.22 2.94
N TYR A 256 2.25 20.33 4.05
CA TYR A 256 1.73 20.84 5.33
C TYR A 256 1.61 22.38 5.34
N GLN A 257 2.60 23.11 4.81
CA GLN A 257 2.52 24.56 4.66
C GLN A 257 1.36 24.98 3.74
N LEU A 258 1.20 24.29 2.60
CA LEU A 258 0.07 24.48 1.69
C LEU A 258 -1.27 24.27 2.41
N PHE A 259 -1.44 23.15 3.11
CA PHE A 259 -2.68 22.85 3.85
C PHE A 259 -2.99 23.87 4.96
N ARG A 260 -1.95 24.43 5.61
CA ARG A 260 -2.13 25.54 6.55
C ARG A 260 -2.67 26.78 5.85
N LYS A 261 -2.07 27.19 4.74
CA LYS A 261 -2.47 28.39 3.98
C LYS A 261 -3.84 28.26 3.30
N GLU A 262 -4.19 27.06 2.82
CA GLU A 262 -5.54 26.76 2.34
C GLU A 262 -6.58 26.96 3.44
N LYS A 263 -6.30 26.53 4.68
CA LYS A 263 -7.19 26.75 5.82
C LYS A 263 -7.22 28.22 6.26
N GLU A 264 -6.07 28.89 6.25
CA GLU A 264 -5.92 30.31 6.63
C GLU A 264 -6.75 31.23 5.73
N HIS A 265 -6.64 31.07 4.42
CA HIS A 265 -7.39 31.83 3.41
C HIS A 265 -8.77 31.24 3.08
N SER A 266 -9.24 30.23 3.82
CA SER A 266 -10.52 29.53 3.60
C SER A 266 -10.75 29.06 2.14
N ILE A 267 -9.69 28.54 1.52
CA ILE A 267 -9.65 28.16 0.10
C ILE A 267 -10.55 26.95 -0.17
N GLU A 268 -11.52 27.13 -1.06
CA GLU A 268 -12.36 26.05 -1.59
C GLU A 268 -11.53 25.00 -2.34
N ALA A 269 -12.07 23.79 -2.50
CA ALA A 269 -11.47 22.79 -3.37
C ALA A 269 -11.19 23.36 -4.78
N ASP A 270 -10.02 23.04 -5.31
CA ASP A 270 -9.55 23.36 -6.67
C ASP A 270 -9.04 24.79 -6.93
N LYS A 271 -9.11 25.70 -5.94
CA LYS A 271 -8.44 27.00 -5.97
C LYS A 271 -6.99 26.91 -5.44
N LEU A 272 -6.17 27.93 -5.77
CA LEU A 272 -4.80 28.08 -5.27
C LEU A 272 -4.74 29.00 -4.05
N ILE A 273 -3.69 28.85 -3.23
CA ILE A 273 -3.30 29.88 -2.24
C ILE A 273 -2.66 31.10 -2.97
N PRO A 274 -2.78 32.33 -2.43
CA PRO A 274 -2.09 33.50 -2.98
C PRO A 274 -0.57 33.31 -3.08
N GLU A 275 0.05 32.72 -2.07
CA GLU A 275 1.51 32.63 -1.92
C GLU A 275 2.11 31.38 -2.61
N ALA A 276 1.48 30.92 -3.68
CA ALA A 276 1.87 29.71 -4.40
C ALA A 276 3.25 29.85 -5.08
N ASN A 277 3.60 31.06 -5.55
CA ASN A 277 4.89 31.37 -6.15
C ASN A 277 6.01 31.29 -5.10
N ASP A 278 5.79 31.87 -3.93
CA ASP A 278 6.71 31.91 -2.80
C ASP A 278 6.95 30.50 -2.23
N LEU A 279 5.90 29.67 -2.18
CA LEU A 279 6.01 28.26 -1.82
C LEU A 279 6.79 27.43 -2.87
N CYS A 280 6.66 27.77 -4.16
CA CYS A 280 7.51 27.18 -5.22
C CYS A 280 8.98 27.58 -5.05
N ALA A 281 9.26 28.85 -4.76
CA ALA A 281 10.62 29.35 -4.55
C ALA A 281 11.27 28.71 -3.32
N ALA A 282 10.56 28.62 -2.19
CA ALA A 282 11.06 27.94 -0.99
C ALA A 282 11.39 26.46 -1.24
N LEU A 283 10.53 25.73 -1.97
CA LEU A 283 10.79 24.36 -2.38
C LEU A 283 12.03 24.25 -3.28
N LEU A 284 12.14 25.12 -4.30
CA LEU A 284 13.24 25.09 -5.27
C LEU A 284 14.58 25.46 -4.59
N MET A 285 14.60 26.50 -3.77
CA MET A 285 15.74 26.90 -2.95
C MET A 285 16.20 25.77 -2.01
N THR A 286 15.26 25.16 -1.27
CA THR A 286 15.60 24.08 -0.31
C THR A 286 16.07 22.81 -1.04
N THR A 287 15.50 22.50 -2.21
CA THR A 287 15.96 21.39 -3.06
C THR A 287 17.37 21.64 -3.56
N SER A 288 17.66 22.85 -4.05
CA SER A 288 18.99 23.24 -4.56
C SER A 288 20.04 23.21 -3.46
N ARG A 289 19.74 23.77 -2.27
CA ARG A 289 20.61 23.69 -1.09
C ARG A 289 20.88 22.24 -0.66
N HIS A 290 19.91 21.34 -0.77
CA HIS A 290 20.13 19.92 -0.50
C HIS A 290 21.05 19.28 -1.55
N LEU A 291 20.82 19.53 -2.84
CA LEU A 291 21.67 19.03 -3.93
C LEU A 291 23.12 19.51 -3.78
N VAL A 292 23.32 20.80 -3.53
CA VAL A 292 24.63 21.43 -3.25
C VAL A 292 25.31 20.76 -2.06
N HIS A 293 24.64 20.69 -0.90
CA HIS A 293 25.23 20.11 0.32
C HIS A 293 25.68 18.65 0.10
N ARG A 294 24.91 17.80 -0.58
CA ARG A 294 25.34 16.40 -0.80
C ARG A 294 26.37 16.24 -1.93
N THR A 295 26.38 17.14 -2.92
CA THR A 295 27.42 17.18 -3.97
C THR A 295 28.76 17.62 -3.41
N GLN A 296 28.78 18.63 -2.54
CA GLN A 296 29.96 19.06 -1.79
C GLN A 296 30.59 17.89 -1.03
N ARG A 297 29.77 17.11 -0.30
CA ARG A 297 30.25 15.92 0.42
C ARG A 297 30.87 14.85 -0.48
N ALA A 298 30.44 14.74 -1.73
CA ALA A 298 31.05 13.84 -2.71
C ALA A 298 32.37 14.42 -3.29
N MET A 299 32.49 15.74 -3.46
CA MET A 299 33.75 16.40 -3.77
C MET A 299 34.76 16.21 -2.63
N ASP A 300 34.36 16.48 -1.39
CA ASP A 300 35.14 16.22 -0.17
C ASP A 300 35.59 14.76 -0.10
N PHE A 301 34.68 13.81 -0.34
CA PHE A 301 34.99 12.38 -0.32
C PHE A 301 36.00 12.00 -1.41
N CYS A 302 35.83 12.50 -2.64
CA CYS A 302 36.76 12.25 -3.74
C CYS A 302 38.15 12.85 -3.48
N HIS A 303 38.22 14.06 -2.90
CA HIS A 303 39.48 14.70 -2.52
C HIS A 303 40.20 13.92 -1.41
N ASN A 304 39.53 13.68 -0.27
CA ASN A 304 40.12 12.98 0.89
C ASN A 304 40.56 11.53 0.58
N ASN A 305 40.02 10.89 -0.46
CA ASN A 305 40.39 9.54 -0.89
C ASN A 305 41.23 9.52 -2.19
N ASN A 306 41.68 10.68 -2.70
CA ASN A 306 42.46 10.82 -3.94
C ASN A 306 41.83 10.14 -5.18
N LEU A 307 40.50 10.18 -5.30
CA LEU A 307 39.73 9.51 -6.37
C LEU A 307 39.59 10.33 -7.65
N LEU A 308 39.88 11.63 -7.58
CA LEU A 308 39.89 12.57 -8.70
C LEU A 308 41.19 13.39 -8.65
N PRO A 309 42.07 13.32 -9.67
CA PRO A 309 43.17 14.25 -9.84
C PRO A 309 42.69 15.70 -9.98
N ASP A 310 43.50 16.68 -9.56
CA ASP A 310 43.14 18.10 -9.62
C ASP A 310 42.86 18.57 -11.06
N GLU A 311 43.61 18.10 -12.07
CA GLU A 311 43.36 18.44 -13.47
C GLU A 311 42.08 17.80 -14.06
N LYS A 312 41.43 16.93 -13.27
CA LYS A 312 40.19 16.21 -13.60
C LYS A 312 39.03 16.49 -12.63
N LYS A 313 39.09 17.59 -11.89
CA LYS A 313 37.92 18.16 -11.19
C LYS A 313 36.86 18.59 -12.20
N GLN A 314 36.00 17.63 -12.58
CA GLN A 314 34.89 17.81 -13.52
C GLN A 314 33.59 17.26 -12.90
N LEU A 315 32.51 18.05 -12.93
CA LEU A 315 31.16 17.65 -12.53
C LEU A 315 30.24 17.66 -13.75
N VAL A 316 29.61 16.53 -14.06
CA VAL A 316 28.50 16.44 -15.02
C VAL A 316 27.17 16.46 -14.27
N VAL A 317 26.27 17.37 -14.62
CA VAL A 317 24.90 17.43 -14.11
C VAL A 317 23.93 17.03 -15.23
N SER A 318 23.19 15.94 -15.06
CA SER A 318 22.34 15.36 -16.11
C SER A 318 21.02 14.77 -15.59
N GLY A 319 20.17 14.27 -16.48
CA GLY A 319 18.79 13.91 -16.19
C GLY A 319 17.83 15.11 -16.26
N GLY A 320 16.53 14.85 -16.39
CA GLY A 320 15.54 15.87 -16.75
C GLY A 320 15.35 17.02 -15.75
N VAL A 321 15.86 16.92 -14.52
CA VAL A 321 15.84 18.02 -13.54
C VAL A 321 17.06 18.94 -13.69
N ALA A 322 18.15 18.49 -14.33
CA ALA A 322 19.29 19.33 -14.69
C ALA A 322 18.90 20.49 -15.62
N CYS A 323 17.81 20.36 -16.37
CA CYS A 323 17.22 21.43 -17.18
C CYS A 323 16.85 22.69 -16.37
N ASN A 324 16.64 22.56 -15.05
CA ASN A 324 16.34 23.67 -14.17
C ASN A 324 17.58 24.56 -14.00
N ASN A 325 17.48 25.82 -14.41
CA ASN A 325 18.60 26.75 -14.43
C ASN A 325 18.97 27.24 -13.03
N TYR A 326 17.99 27.38 -12.13
CA TYR A 326 18.28 27.76 -10.74
C TYR A 326 19.16 26.71 -10.03
N ILE A 327 18.80 25.43 -10.13
CA ILE A 327 19.60 24.30 -9.61
C ILE A 327 20.98 24.28 -10.26
N PHE A 328 21.06 24.41 -11.59
CA PHE A 328 22.34 24.37 -12.29
C PHE A 328 23.27 25.55 -11.93
N ASN A 329 22.72 26.76 -11.77
CA ASN A 329 23.49 27.93 -11.35
C ASN A 329 23.99 27.76 -9.91
N THR A 330 23.14 27.31 -8.97
CA THR A 330 23.57 27.05 -7.57
C THR A 330 24.66 25.98 -7.50
N LEU A 331 24.64 24.98 -8.38
CA LEU A 331 25.69 23.97 -8.51
C LEU A 331 26.96 24.51 -9.20
N THR A 332 26.83 25.52 -10.06
CA THR A 332 27.97 26.22 -10.70
C THR A 332 28.72 27.07 -9.68
N GLU A 333 28.00 27.74 -8.77
CA GLU A 333 28.58 28.45 -7.62
C GLU A 333 29.42 27.51 -6.74
N LEU A 334 28.86 26.36 -6.32
CA LEU A 334 29.62 25.31 -5.62
C LEU A 334 30.85 24.83 -6.40
N CYS A 335 30.70 24.60 -7.71
CA CYS A 335 31.82 24.16 -8.54
C CYS A 335 32.96 25.19 -8.59
N ASN A 336 32.63 26.49 -8.65
CA ASN A 336 33.61 27.57 -8.63
C ASN A 336 34.34 27.67 -7.27
N GLU A 337 33.69 27.37 -6.14
CA GLU A 337 34.32 27.34 -4.82
C GLU A 337 35.31 26.17 -4.63
N PHE A 338 35.18 25.09 -5.42
CA PHE A 338 35.97 23.85 -5.29
C PHE A 338 36.92 23.56 -6.47
N ASP A 339 37.10 24.52 -7.38
CA ASP A 339 37.87 24.39 -8.65
C ASP A 339 37.36 23.28 -9.60
N TYR A 340 36.05 22.99 -9.59
CA TYR A 340 35.42 22.03 -10.51
C TYR A 340 34.92 22.69 -11.80
N LYS A 341 35.22 22.07 -12.94
CA LYS A 341 34.57 22.40 -14.23
C LYS A 341 33.21 21.73 -14.30
N ILE A 342 32.13 22.52 -14.30
CA ILE A 342 30.77 22.00 -14.42
C ILE A 342 30.34 21.87 -15.89
N TYR A 343 29.61 20.80 -16.21
CA TYR A 343 29.04 20.53 -17.52
C TYR A 343 27.57 20.06 -17.37
N ARG A 344 26.73 20.46 -18.32
CA ARG A 344 25.34 19.99 -18.46
C ARG A 344 25.05 19.82 -19.95
N PRO A 345 24.49 18.68 -20.41
CA PRO A 345 24.07 18.51 -21.79
C PRO A 345 23.07 19.59 -22.22
N GLU A 346 22.90 19.81 -23.53
CA GLU A 346 21.77 20.62 -24.02
C GLU A 346 20.44 20.13 -23.42
N PRO A 347 19.47 21.01 -23.09
CA PRO A 347 18.23 20.61 -22.42
C PRO A 347 17.45 19.50 -23.12
N LYS A 348 17.54 19.39 -24.46
CA LYS A 348 16.94 18.30 -25.26
C LYS A 348 17.56 16.92 -24.98
N LEU A 349 18.84 16.88 -24.59
CA LEU A 349 19.60 15.67 -24.29
C LEU A 349 19.60 15.31 -22.79
N CYS A 350 19.06 16.19 -21.93
CA CYS A 350 18.87 15.93 -20.50
C CYS A 350 17.59 15.13 -20.21
N THR A 351 16.58 15.17 -21.08
CA THR A 351 15.38 14.33 -21.04
C THR A 351 15.61 12.99 -21.73
N ASP A 352 14.73 12.01 -21.52
CA ASP A 352 14.91 10.65 -22.06
C ASP A 352 14.74 10.65 -23.60
N ASN A 353 15.77 10.21 -24.33
CA ASN A 353 15.85 10.36 -25.78
C ASN A 353 16.64 9.21 -26.45
N GLY A 354 16.51 9.06 -27.77
CA GLY A 354 17.24 8.03 -28.52
C GLY A 354 18.74 8.31 -28.69
N VAL A 355 19.15 9.58 -28.67
CA VAL A 355 20.53 10.03 -28.91
C VAL A 355 21.47 9.57 -27.78
N MET A 356 21.07 9.69 -26.51
CA MET A 356 21.89 9.23 -25.38
C MET A 356 22.09 7.70 -25.39
N ILE A 357 21.09 6.94 -25.86
CA ILE A 357 21.17 5.49 -26.04
C ILE A 357 22.10 5.14 -27.21
N ALA A 358 22.00 5.87 -28.33
CA ALA A 358 22.91 5.73 -29.46
C ALA A 358 24.36 6.06 -29.07
N TRP A 359 24.57 7.11 -28.26
CA TRP A 359 25.89 7.56 -27.80
C TRP A 359 26.57 6.57 -26.85
N ASN A 360 25.87 6.06 -25.82
CA ASN A 360 26.42 4.99 -24.99
C ASN A 360 26.67 3.72 -25.84
N GLY A 361 25.75 3.40 -26.76
CA GLY A 361 25.95 2.37 -27.78
C GLY A 361 27.24 2.53 -28.58
N LEU A 362 27.57 3.74 -29.02
CA LEU A 362 28.80 4.05 -29.75
C LEU A 362 30.05 3.94 -28.87
N GLU A 363 30.05 4.50 -27.66
CA GLU A 363 31.20 4.37 -26.75
C GLU A 363 31.47 2.92 -26.34
N LYS A 364 30.41 2.10 -26.18
CA LYS A 364 30.52 0.64 -26.00
C LYS A 364 31.01 -0.07 -27.27
N TRP A 365 30.48 0.27 -28.45
CA TRP A 365 30.89 -0.31 -29.74
C TRP A 365 32.38 -0.09 -30.05
N GLN A 366 32.87 1.14 -29.92
CA GLN A 366 34.28 1.50 -30.13
C GLN A 366 35.22 0.66 -29.27
N ARG A 367 34.78 0.27 -28.06
CA ARG A 367 35.55 -0.50 -27.07
C ARG A 367 35.21 -2.00 -27.07
N ASN A 368 34.29 -2.45 -27.93
CA ASN A 368 33.77 -3.82 -27.99
C ASN A 368 33.19 -4.32 -26.64
N ILE A 369 32.50 -3.44 -25.93
CA ILE A 369 31.82 -3.73 -24.66
C ILE A 369 30.36 -4.08 -24.98
N ASP A 370 29.84 -5.15 -24.35
CA ASP A 370 28.43 -5.61 -24.44
C ASP A 370 27.87 -5.84 -25.86
N VAL A 371 28.69 -5.96 -26.91
CA VAL A 371 28.22 -6.13 -28.30
C VAL A 371 27.75 -7.58 -28.55
N VAL A 372 26.44 -7.80 -28.53
CA VAL A 372 25.82 -9.13 -28.65
C VAL A 372 25.40 -9.43 -30.08
N SER A 373 26.18 -10.27 -30.78
CA SER A 373 25.89 -10.76 -32.13
C SER A 373 25.34 -12.20 -32.19
N LYS A 374 25.48 -12.97 -31.11
CA LYS A 374 24.99 -14.35 -30.96
C LYS A 374 24.20 -14.47 -29.66
N ASN A 375 23.28 -15.43 -29.57
CA ASN A 375 22.43 -15.68 -28.38
C ASN A 375 21.60 -14.45 -27.90
N ILE A 376 21.18 -13.59 -28.83
CA ILE A 376 20.28 -12.43 -28.64
C ILE A 376 19.04 -12.71 -27.76
N ASN A 377 18.58 -13.98 -27.71
CA ASN A 377 17.45 -14.39 -26.86
C ASN A 377 17.76 -14.36 -25.35
N SER A 378 19.03 -14.41 -24.95
CA SER A 378 19.48 -14.42 -23.54
C SER A 378 19.66 -13.03 -22.92
N LEU A 379 19.67 -11.97 -23.75
CA LEU A 379 19.41 -10.62 -23.26
C LEU A 379 17.94 -10.57 -22.85
N ASP A 380 17.62 -10.28 -21.60
CA ASP A 380 16.24 -9.95 -21.21
C ASP A 380 16.21 -8.83 -20.18
N ILE A 381 15.07 -8.13 -20.09
CA ILE A 381 14.97 -6.90 -19.30
C ILE A 381 15.21 -7.19 -17.81
N LYS A 382 16.15 -6.47 -17.21
CA LYS A 382 16.35 -6.51 -15.76
C LYS A 382 15.38 -5.52 -15.12
N ALA A 383 14.14 -5.98 -15.00
CA ALA A 383 13.11 -5.26 -14.27
C ALA A 383 13.54 -5.08 -12.80
N ILE A 384 13.68 -3.85 -12.33
CA ILE A 384 13.73 -3.58 -10.89
C ILE A 384 12.35 -3.92 -10.33
N ASN A 385 12.24 -5.07 -9.69
CA ASN A 385 11.17 -5.32 -8.73
C ASN A 385 11.34 -4.30 -7.59
N VAL A 386 10.31 -3.49 -7.35
CA VAL A 386 10.32 -2.41 -6.34
C VAL A 386 10.31 -2.95 -4.89
N ASP A 387 10.43 -4.27 -4.73
CA ASP A 387 10.44 -5.03 -3.47
C ASP A 387 11.68 -5.98 -3.36
N THR A 388 12.73 -5.82 -4.18
CA THR A 388 13.99 -6.60 -4.06
C THR A 388 15.20 -5.73 -3.74
N GLU A 389 16.20 -6.33 -3.08
CA GLU A 389 17.43 -5.68 -2.61
C GLU A 389 18.28 -5.08 -3.75
N VAL A 390 19.10 -4.09 -3.40
CA VAL A 390 20.12 -3.54 -4.30
C VAL A 390 21.17 -4.63 -4.58
N ASP A 391 21.17 -5.17 -5.81
CA ASP A 391 22.12 -6.19 -6.24
C ASP A 391 23.53 -5.57 -6.34
N ASN A 392 24.31 -5.71 -5.28
CA ASN A 392 25.64 -5.12 -5.09
C ASN A 392 26.72 -5.80 -5.98
N ARG A 393 26.50 -5.85 -7.30
CA ARG A 393 27.45 -6.38 -8.29
C ARG A 393 28.46 -5.35 -8.77
N ALA A 394 29.08 -4.68 -7.81
CA ALA A 394 30.39 -4.07 -7.94
C ALA A 394 31.25 -4.62 -6.79
N GLU A 395 32.31 -5.36 -7.09
CA GLU A 395 33.18 -5.94 -6.06
C GLU A 395 33.93 -4.84 -5.29
N VAL A 396 33.39 -4.41 -4.15
CA VAL A 396 34.08 -3.51 -3.24
C VAL A 396 35.16 -4.30 -2.47
N ARG A 397 36.35 -4.39 -3.06
CA ARG A 397 37.57 -4.78 -2.33
C ARG A 397 37.90 -3.69 -1.30
N VAL A 398 37.33 -3.81 -0.11
CA VAL A 398 37.77 -3.03 1.05
C VAL A 398 39.21 -3.41 1.37
N LEU A 399 40.14 -2.45 1.30
CA LEU A 399 41.50 -2.66 1.79
C LEU A 399 41.45 -2.73 3.32
N ALA A 400 41.82 -3.89 3.86
CA ALA A 400 41.88 -4.10 5.30
C ALA A 400 43.05 -3.33 5.92
N GLY A 401 42.82 -2.68 7.07
CA GLY A 401 43.84 -2.00 7.84
C GLY A 401 43.49 -1.92 9.32
N GLY A 402 44.47 -2.20 10.19
CA GLY A 402 44.38 -1.93 11.63
C GLY A 402 43.62 -2.97 12.46
N THR A 403 44.24 -4.13 12.73
CA THR A 403 43.84 -4.98 13.85
C THR A 403 44.25 -4.36 15.19
N LEU A 404 43.29 -4.22 16.10
CA LEU A 404 43.53 -4.18 17.55
C LEU A 404 42.46 -5.02 18.24
N GLY A 405 42.89 -6.03 18.99
CA GLY A 405 42.00 -7.02 19.61
C GLY A 405 41.85 -6.82 21.12
N SER A 406 40.81 -7.45 21.67
CA SER A 406 40.75 -7.79 23.10
C SER A 406 40.13 -9.18 23.24
N THR A 407 40.74 -10.02 24.05
CA THR A 407 40.37 -11.44 24.21
C THR A 407 39.33 -11.63 25.31
N SER A 408 38.39 -12.55 25.09
CA SER A 408 37.57 -13.11 26.16
C SER A 408 38.20 -14.39 26.71
N PRO A 409 38.40 -14.50 28.04
CA PRO A 409 38.60 -15.79 28.69
C PRO A 409 37.25 -16.46 29.00
N THR A 410 37.22 -17.79 28.94
CA THR A 410 36.07 -18.65 29.26
C THR A 410 36.38 -19.56 30.45
N LEU A 411 35.41 -20.40 30.85
CA LEU A 411 35.55 -21.61 31.71
C LEU A 411 35.65 -21.40 33.24
N PRO A 412 35.22 -22.38 34.07
CA PRO A 412 34.17 -23.41 33.86
C PRO A 412 33.23 -23.55 35.13
N PRO A 413 32.78 -24.72 35.66
CA PRO A 413 31.38 -24.85 36.10
C PRO A 413 31.23 -25.48 37.52
N ASP A 414 30.05 -26.10 37.77
CA ASP A 414 29.73 -27.12 38.79
C ASP A 414 29.75 -26.74 40.28
N VAL A 415 28.62 -26.99 40.97
CA VAL A 415 28.46 -27.99 42.06
C VAL A 415 26.95 -28.39 42.11
N VAL A 416 26.66 -29.59 42.62
CA VAL A 416 25.41 -30.36 42.47
C VAL A 416 24.57 -30.43 43.77
N GLU A 417 23.30 -29.99 43.71
CA GLU A 417 22.11 -30.49 44.46
C GLU A 417 22.15 -30.55 46.03
N PRO A 418 21.21 -31.20 46.78
CA PRO A 418 19.75 -31.47 46.56
C PRO A 418 18.82 -31.11 47.77
N TRP A 419 17.51 -31.44 47.62
CA TRP A 419 16.46 -31.68 48.64
C TRP A 419 15.68 -30.49 49.27
N GLY A 420 14.38 -30.72 49.53
CA GLY A 420 13.48 -29.79 50.23
C GLY A 420 11.99 -29.88 49.84
N SER A 421 11.34 -31.05 50.00
CA SER A 421 9.94 -31.27 49.60
C SER A 421 8.95 -31.27 50.78
N SER A 422 7.77 -30.65 50.60
CA SER A 422 6.58 -30.89 51.44
C SER A 422 5.29 -30.46 50.73
N HIS A 423 4.29 -31.33 50.66
CA HIS A 423 2.93 -31.01 50.19
C HIS A 423 2.07 -30.37 51.30
N GLY A 424 0.99 -29.69 50.89
CA GLY A 424 -0.08 -29.24 51.78
C GLY A 424 -1.29 -28.69 51.01
N GLU A 425 -2.36 -29.48 50.92
CA GLU A 425 -3.69 -29.01 50.46
C GLU A 425 -4.57 -28.61 51.65
N LEU A 426 -5.55 -27.71 51.46
CA LEU A 426 -6.95 -27.89 51.95
C LEU A 426 -7.93 -26.74 51.58
N SER A 427 -9.07 -27.15 51.02
CA SER A 427 -10.45 -26.59 51.07
C SER A 427 -10.79 -25.11 51.44
N ARG A 428 -11.24 -24.35 50.42
CA ARG A 428 -12.61 -23.77 50.22
C ARG A 428 -13.41 -23.03 51.35
N LEU A 429 -13.82 -21.78 51.01
CA LEU A 429 -15.14 -21.10 51.23
C LEU A 429 -15.53 -20.58 52.66
N PRO A 430 -16.51 -19.63 52.82
CA PRO A 430 -17.03 -18.54 51.95
C PRO A 430 -17.40 -17.17 52.64
N HIS A 431 -17.88 -16.21 51.84
CA HIS A 431 -18.76 -15.04 52.16
C HIS A 431 -18.20 -13.69 52.72
N SER A 432 -19.09 -12.70 52.80
CA SER A 432 -18.91 -11.21 52.70
C SER A 432 -19.79 -10.47 53.75
N PRO A 433 -19.94 -9.11 53.76
CA PRO A 433 -19.11 -7.97 53.33
C PRO A 433 -18.91 -6.91 54.48
N GLY A 434 -18.32 -5.73 54.20
CA GLY A 434 -18.37 -4.57 55.14
C GLY A 434 -17.56 -3.33 54.72
N ASP A 435 -18.06 -2.13 55.05
CA ASP A 435 -17.45 -0.82 54.73
C ASP A 435 -16.49 -0.29 55.81
N ALA A 436 -15.45 0.46 55.39
CA ALA A 436 -14.81 1.51 56.21
C ALA A 436 -13.87 2.44 55.38
N THR A 437 -13.92 3.74 55.64
CA THR A 437 -12.90 4.76 55.29
C THR A 437 -12.93 5.88 56.37
N PRO A 438 -12.02 6.87 56.38
CA PRO A 438 -10.55 6.81 56.31
C PRO A 438 -9.87 7.60 57.46
N SER A 439 -8.56 7.40 57.73
CA SER A 439 -7.67 8.44 58.33
C SER A 439 -6.21 7.98 58.56
N GLY A 440 -5.27 8.93 58.62
CA GLY A 440 -3.88 8.75 59.09
C GLY A 440 -2.88 8.21 58.05
N GLY A 441 -1.62 8.64 58.00
CA GLY A 441 -0.94 9.70 58.76
C GLY A 441 0.47 9.99 58.21
N TYR A 442 0.95 11.23 58.37
CA TYR A 442 2.20 11.76 57.80
C TYR A 442 3.48 10.98 58.14
N ARG A 443 4.46 11.03 57.22
CA ARG A 443 5.86 11.36 57.59
C ARG A 443 6.59 12.13 56.49
N GLN A 444 7.04 13.33 56.83
CA GLN A 444 7.90 14.20 56.02
C GLN A 444 9.30 14.25 56.65
N VAL A 445 10.38 14.35 55.87
CA VAL A 445 11.77 14.51 56.36
C VAL A 445 12.51 15.54 55.50
N SER A 446 13.46 16.27 56.10
CA SER A 446 14.21 17.41 55.52
C SER A 446 15.62 17.50 56.17
N PHE A 447 16.54 18.47 55.96
CA PHE A 447 16.46 19.82 55.38
C PHE A 447 17.88 20.36 55.09
N ARG A 448 18.20 20.93 53.90
CA ARG A 448 19.18 22.05 53.66
C ARG A 448 19.23 22.40 52.15
N LYS A 449 19.11 23.68 51.71
CA LYS A 449 20.05 24.85 51.74
C LYS A 449 21.27 24.66 50.83
N SER A 450 21.76 25.61 50.00
CA SER A 450 21.35 26.98 49.55
C SER A 450 22.22 27.36 48.30
N LYS A 451 22.15 28.45 47.52
CA LYS A 451 21.64 29.86 47.60
C LYS A 451 20.57 30.09 46.47
N LYS A 452 20.16 31.22 45.84
CA LYS A 452 20.53 32.66 45.63
C LYS A 452 21.80 32.94 44.75
N LEU A 453 21.86 33.91 43.81
CA LEU A 453 21.19 35.23 43.65
C LEU A 453 20.86 35.66 42.18
N TYR A 454 19.71 36.36 41.99
CA TYR A 454 19.35 37.55 41.16
C TYR A 454 19.70 37.76 39.64
N TYR A 455 18.63 37.98 38.84
CA TYR A 455 18.32 39.14 37.95
C TYR A 455 19.42 40.02 37.33
N ARG A 456 19.33 40.30 36.01
CA ARG A 456 18.60 41.49 35.45
C ARG A 456 18.43 41.45 33.90
N GLU A 457 17.56 42.32 33.38
CA GLU A 457 17.32 42.57 31.94
C GLU A 457 18.26 43.68 31.39
N GLY A 458 18.36 43.78 30.07
CA GLY A 458 19.01 44.90 29.37
C GLY A 458 18.91 44.77 27.84
N GLU A 459 18.33 45.76 27.16
CA GLU A 459 18.31 45.87 25.71
C GLU A 459 19.61 46.53 25.18
N GLN A 460 20.09 46.12 24.00
CA GLN A 460 20.66 47.07 23.02
C GLN A 460 20.84 46.44 21.62
N GLN A 461 20.81 47.29 20.60
CA GLN A 461 21.08 46.97 19.20
C GLN A 461 22.59 47.17 18.90
N PHE A 462 23.19 46.38 17.99
CA PHE A 462 23.69 46.84 16.67
C PHE A 462 24.58 45.80 15.92
N GLN A 463 24.55 45.91 14.58
CA GLN A 463 25.52 45.53 13.54
C GLN A 463 26.46 44.28 13.65
N VAL A 464 26.27 43.39 12.66
CA VAL A 464 27.27 42.91 11.68
C VAL A 464 28.75 42.87 12.10
N GLY A 465 29.31 41.66 12.18
CA GLY A 465 30.75 41.39 12.17
C GLY A 465 31.05 39.94 11.76
N VAL A 466 31.98 39.73 10.83
CA VAL A 466 32.37 38.39 10.35
C VAL A 466 33.56 37.86 11.15
N GLY A 467 33.42 36.67 11.74
CA GLY A 467 34.57 35.83 12.11
C GLY A 467 34.58 35.25 13.53
N ILE A 468 35.08 34.01 13.61
CA ILE A 468 35.74 33.40 14.78
C ILE A 468 34.94 33.34 16.11
N VAL A 469 34.12 32.30 16.26
CA VAL A 469 34.01 31.60 17.57
C VAL A 469 34.07 30.09 17.35
N HIS A 470 35.27 29.52 17.50
CA HIS A 470 35.47 28.08 17.60
C HIS A 470 35.60 27.73 19.10
N LYS A 471 34.97 26.62 19.54
CA LYS A 471 34.92 26.13 20.95
C LYS A 471 34.15 27.02 21.97
N SER A 472 32.84 26.80 22.10
CA SER A 472 32.12 27.04 23.37
C SER A 472 30.81 26.22 23.50
N LEU A 473 30.06 26.03 22.41
CA LEU A 473 28.71 25.47 22.41
C LEU A 473 28.58 23.92 22.51
N VAL A 474 29.67 23.19 22.72
CA VAL A 474 29.67 21.70 22.70
C VAL A 474 29.08 21.07 23.97
N ASN A 475 29.04 21.78 25.10
CA ASN A 475 28.81 21.17 26.42
C ASN A 475 27.40 21.33 27.03
N ASN A 476 26.37 21.76 26.27
CA ASN A 476 25.02 21.99 26.82
C ASN A 476 23.85 21.38 26.01
N ILE A 477 24.10 20.45 25.08
CA ILE A 477 23.04 19.66 24.41
C ILE A 477 23.27 18.15 24.64
N VAL A 478 23.49 17.76 25.91
CA VAL A 478 23.52 16.35 26.34
C VAL A 478 22.77 16.21 27.67
N ARG A 479 21.42 16.29 27.64
CA ARG A 479 20.51 15.68 28.63
C ARG A 479 19.00 15.79 28.31
N VAL A 480 18.60 15.34 27.13
CA VAL A 480 17.32 14.61 26.99
C VAL A 480 17.57 13.31 26.23
N GLU A 481 18.37 12.43 26.82
CA GLU A 481 18.28 11.01 26.48
C GLU A 481 16.94 10.50 27.01
N SER A 482 15.91 10.55 26.17
CA SER A 482 14.72 9.74 26.40
C SER A 482 15.16 8.28 26.37
N VAL A 483 15.15 7.60 27.51
CA VAL A 483 15.61 6.21 27.64
C VAL A 483 14.69 5.31 26.82
N ILE A 484 15.07 5.04 25.58
CA ILE A 484 14.43 4.01 24.74
C ILE A 484 14.86 2.66 25.32
N THR A 485 14.14 2.19 26.35
CA THR A 485 14.36 0.88 26.96
C THR A 485 14.26 -0.21 25.90
N LYS A 486 15.42 -0.79 25.53
CA LYS A 486 15.48 -2.02 24.74
C LYS A 486 14.72 -3.11 25.49
N PHE A 487 13.59 -3.52 24.91
CA PHE A 487 12.74 -4.64 25.34
C PHE A 487 12.25 -4.62 26.79
N LEU A 488 11.00 -4.16 26.97
CA LEU A 488 9.96 -4.90 27.71
C LEU A 488 8.59 -4.20 27.56
N VAL A 489 7.95 -4.37 26.40
CA VAL A 489 6.50 -4.12 26.29
C VAL A 489 5.80 -5.10 27.23
N PRO A 490 4.89 -4.65 28.13
CA PRO A 490 4.18 -5.51 29.07
C PRO A 490 3.45 -6.67 28.40
N GLY A 491 3.30 -7.81 29.08
CA GLY A 491 2.55 -8.95 28.56
C GLY A 491 2.75 -10.25 29.34
N PRO A 492 2.03 -11.33 28.96
CA PRO A 492 2.26 -12.67 29.51
C PRO A 492 3.71 -13.14 29.27
N LYS A 493 4.27 -13.83 30.27
CA LYS A 493 5.63 -14.37 30.23
C LYS A 493 5.79 -15.30 29.03
N SER A 494 6.71 -14.97 28.12
CA SER A 494 7.07 -15.78 26.96
C SER A 494 8.10 -16.83 27.37
N TYR A 495 7.87 -18.10 27.05
CA TYR A 495 8.81 -19.21 27.31
C TYR A 495 9.59 -19.58 26.03
N PRO A 496 10.81 -20.16 26.14
CA PRO A 496 11.53 -20.66 24.99
C PRO A 496 10.70 -21.65 24.16
N ILE A 497 10.83 -21.57 22.83
CA ILE A 497 10.15 -22.38 21.81
C ILE A 497 8.62 -22.17 21.75
N ILE A 498 7.90 -22.29 22.87
CA ILE A 498 6.42 -22.21 22.92
C ILE A 498 5.88 -20.77 23.06
N GLY A 499 6.71 -19.80 23.44
CA GLY A 499 6.31 -18.41 23.62
C GLY A 499 5.15 -18.25 24.61
N THR A 500 4.03 -17.69 24.15
CA THR A 500 2.79 -17.55 24.96
C THR A 500 1.75 -18.63 24.69
N LEU A 501 2.05 -19.66 23.87
CA LEU A 501 1.06 -20.67 23.44
C LEU A 501 0.41 -21.46 24.59
N TYR A 502 1.10 -21.60 25.73
CA TYR A 502 0.59 -22.25 26.94
C TYR A 502 -0.68 -21.59 27.50
N LYS A 503 -0.89 -20.29 27.21
CA LYS A 503 -2.11 -19.57 27.58
C LYS A 503 -3.39 -20.14 26.97
N TYR A 504 -3.28 -20.89 25.87
CA TYR A 504 -4.39 -21.50 25.14
C TYR A 504 -4.53 -23.01 25.40
N TRP A 505 -3.82 -23.58 26.39
CA TRP A 505 -3.96 -25.00 26.75
C TRP A 505 -5.14 -25.22 27.70
N GLN A 506 -6.08 -26.09 27.32
CA GLN A 506 -7.37 -26.29 28.01
C GLN A 506 -7.30 -26.66 29.51
N LEU A 507 -6.15 -27.15 29.99
CA LEU A 507 -5.95 -27.58 31.40
C LEU A 507 -5.09 -26.62 32.23
N LEU A 508 -4.39 -25.67 31.61
CA LEU A 508 -3.35 -24.82 32.26
C LEU A 508 -3.39 -23.35 31.82
N GLY A 509 -4.18 -23.02 30.80
CA GLY A 509 -4.30 -21.70 30.20
C GLY A 509 -5.60 -20.99 30.57
N ASP A 510 -5.50 -19.68 30.69
CA ASP A 510 -6.59 -18.75 31.02
C ASP A 510 -7.22 -18.09 29.77
N TYR A 511 -6.79 -18.44 28.55
CA TYR A 511 -7.35 -17.91 27.30
C TYR A 511 -8.11 -18.98 26.50
N ASP A 512 -9.36 -18.68 26.17
CA ASP A 512 -10.14 -19.44 25.21
C ASP A 512 -9.93 -18.88 23.79
N THR A 513 -9.65 -19.77 22.83
CA THR A 513 -9.55 -19.46 21.40
C THR A 513 -10.85 -18.95 20.77
N GLU A 514 -12.00 -19.20 21.40
CA GLU A 514 -13.33 -18.79 20.93
C GLU A 514 -13.91 -17.60 21.72
N ALA A 515 -13.32 -17.21 22.86
CA ALA A 515 -13.71 -16.03 23.65
C ALA A 515 -12.52 -15.08 23.85
N ILE A 516 -11.91 -14.66 22.72
CA ILE A 516 -10.70 -13.82 22.70
C ILE A 516 -10.93 -12.40 23.23
N ASP A 517 -12.19 -11.97 23.38
CA ASP A 517 -12.57 -10.72 24.04
C ASP A 517 -12.33 -10.78 25.56
N LYS A 518 -12.61 -11.93 26.18
CA LYS A 518 -12.29 -12.20 27.60
C LYS A 518 -10.78 -12.22 27.81
N ALA A 519 -10.04 -12.90 26.92
CA ALA A 519 -8.57 -12.89 26.94
C ALA A 519 -7.98 -11.47 26.74
N ALA A 520 -8.53 -10.70 25.80
CA ALA A 520 -8.11 -9.31 25.57
C ALA A 520 -8.44 -8.39 26.76
N TRP A 521 -9.56 -8.58 27.45
CA TRP A 521 -9.90 -7.84 28.67
C TRP A 521 -8.98 -8.21 29.85
N LEU A 522 -8.66 -9.51 30.03
CA LEU A 522 -7.69 -9.97 31.03
C LEU A 522 -6.29 -9.38 30.77
N ASN A 523 -5.84 -9.38 29.51
CA ASN A 523 -4.59 -8.73 29.10
C ASN A 523 -4.58 -7.24 29.45
N TRP A 524 -5.63 -6.49 29.08
CA TRP A 524 -5.73 -5.06 29.40
C TRP A 524 -5.72 -4.79 30.91
N ARG A 525 -6.53 -5.52 31.68
CA ARG A 525 -6.64 -5.37 33.13
C ARG A 525 -5.32 -5.64 33.85
N LYS A 526 -4.47 -6.52 33.31
CA LYS A 526 -3.20 -6.93 33.93
C LYS A 526 -1.97 -6.18 33.44
N TYR A 527 -1.94 -5.75 32.19
CA TYR A 527 -0.75 -5.19 31.53
C TYR A 527 -0.95 -3.78 30.94
N GLY A 528 -2.18 -3.26 30.95
CA GLY A 528 -2.52 -1.90 30.50
C GLY A 528 -2.81 -1.79 29.00
N GLY A 529 -2.69 -0.58 28.46
CA GLY A 529 -3.18 -0.25 27.10
C GLY A 529 -2.30 -0.68 25.92
N LEU A 530 -1.19 -1.37 26.17
CA LEU A 530 -0.27 -1.92 25.17
C LEU A 530 0.30 -3.25 25.66
N VAL A 531 0.03 -4.36 24.97
CA VAL A 531 0.35 -5.71 25.46
C VAL A 531 1.00 -6.58 24.37
N LYS A 532 2.17 -7.16 24.66
CA LYS A 532 2.93 -8.06 23.77
C LYS A 532 2.57 -9.52 24.02
N GLU A 533 2.39 -10.28 22.94
CA GLU A 533 2.22 -11.73 22.96
C GLU A 533 3.11 -12.43 21.92
N GLU A 534 3.43 -13.71 22.15
CA GLU A 534 4.26 -14.52 21.26
C GLU A 534 3.72 -15.96 21.04
N PRO A 535 2.49 -16.14 20.52
CA PRO A 535 1.91 -17.46 20.23
C PRO A 535 2.45 -18.02 18.90
N GLY A 536 3.77 -18.16 18.80
CA GLY A 536 4.47 -18.53 17.54
C GLY A 536 4.57 -17.40 16.51
N ILE A 537 4.06 -16.19 16.81
CA ILE A 537 4.21 -14.96 16.03
C ILE A 537 4.43 -13.77 16.96
N ARG A 538 5.14 -12.72 16.53
CA ARG A 538 5.20 -11.45 17.27
C ARG A 538 3.86 -10.75 17.17
N LEU A 539 3.11 -10.69 18.27
CA LEU A 539 1.76 -10.15 18.36
C LEU A 539 1.72 -8.96 19.34
N LEU A 540 0.97 -7.92 19.01
CA LEU A 540 0.83 -6.70 19.82
C LEU A 540 -0.64 -6.25 19.88
N HIS A 541 -1.19 -6.17 21.08
CA HIS A 541 -2.53 -5.72 21.36
C HIS A 541 -2.49 -4.24 21.78
N VAL A 542 -3.30 -3.40 21.13
CA VAL A 542 -3.28 -1.95 21.32
C VAL A 542 -4.68 -1.46 21.69
N TYR A 543 -4.84 -0.84 22.86
CA TYR A 543 -6.14 -0.44 23.41
C TYR A 543 -6.31 1.08 23.52
N GLU A 544 -5.21 1.84 23.62
CA GLU A 544 -5.25 3.30 23.73
C GLU A 544 -5.58 3.95 22.37
N PRO A 545 -6.64 4.77 22.24
CA PRO A 545 -7.16 5.20 20.95
C PRO A 545 -6.19 6.07 20.14
N GLN A 546 -5.28 6.80 20.80
CA GLN A 546 -4.21 7.57 20.17
C GLN A 546 -3.11 6.66 19.59
N LEU A 547 -2.85 5.51 20.23
CA LEU A 547 -1.93 4.50 19.70
C LEU A 547 -2.58 3.73 18.53
N ILE A 548 -3.88 3.42 18.62
CA ILE A 548 -4.68 2.85 17.51
C ILE A 548 -4.65 3.80 16.30
N GLU A 549 -4.88 5.09 16.50
CA GLU A 549 -4.76 6.11 15.45
C GLU A 549 -3.35 6.16 14.85
N SER A 550 -2.32 6.16 15.70
CA SER A 550 -0.92 6.18 15.25
C SER A 550 -0.63 5.02 14.30
N VAL A 551 -1.02 3.79 14.66
CA VAL A 551 -0.87 2.58 13.82
C VAL A 551 -1.54 2.74 12.46
N PHE A 552 -2.70 3.40 12.39
CA PHE A 552 -3.45 3.60 11.15
C PHE A 552 -3.08 4.85 10.34
N ARG A 553 -2.35 5.81 10.92
CA ARG A 553 -1.83 6.99 10.22
C ARG A 553 -0.50 6.75 9.51
N GLN A 554 0.12 5.57 9.64
CA GLN A 554 1.26 5.19 8.80
C GLN A 554 0.90 5.26 7.30
N LYS A 555 1.78 5.86 6.49
CA LYS A 555 1.63 5.94 5.02
C LYS A 555 2.01 4.62 4.33
N GLU A 556 1.30 3.54 4.64
CA GLU A 556 1.47 2.24 3.98
C GLU A 556 0.77 2.22 2.61
N ARG A 557 1.52 2.01 1.51
CA ARG A 557 0.96 1.89 0.15
C ARG A 557 0.08 0.64 0.01
N TYR A 558 0.49 -0.46 0.64
CA TYR A 558 -0.18 -1.77 0.59
C TYR A 558 -0.44 -2.31 2.01
N PRO A 559 -1.43 -1.79 2.76
CA PRO A 559 -1.63 -2.17 4.15
C PRO A 559 -1.84 -3.68 4.33
N ALA A 560 -0.96 -4.33 5.08
CA ALA A 560 -0.90 -5.79 5.16
C ALA A 560 -1.72 -6.35 6.34
N ARG A 561 -2.20 -7.59 6.21
CA ARG A 561 -2.89 -8.34 7.29
C ARG A 561 -2.48 -9.81 7.27
N ARG A 562 -2.30 -10.40 8.47
CA ARG A 562 -2.16 -11.85 8.66
C ARG A 562 -3.55 -12.46 8.87
N SER A 563 -4.17 -13.01 7.83
CA SER A 563 -5.43 -13.75 7.93
C SER A 563 -5.66 -14.62 6.69
N HIS A 564 -6.53 -15.64 6.80
CA HIS A 564 -6.94 -16.54 5.72
C HIS A 564 -5.76 -17.33 5.12
N VAL A 565 -4.74 -17.65 5.91
CA VAL A 565 -3.47 -18.27 5.51
C VAL A 565 -3.66 -19.66 4.90
N ALA A 566 -4.57 -20.46 5.47
CA ALA A 566 -4.92 -21.78 4.92
C ALA A 566 -5.72 -21.70 3.61
N MET A 567 -6.59 -20.69 3.49
CA MET A 567 -7.36 -20.43 2.27
C MET A 567 -6.45 -19.91 1.14
N HIS A 568 -5.48 -19.04 1.47
CA HIS A 568 -4.44 -18.57 0.56
C HIS A 568 -3.68 -19.74 -0.06
N HIS A 569 -3.17 -20.64 0.78
CA HIS A 569 -2.48 -21.87 0.36
C HIS A 569 -3.37 -22.78 -0.50
N TYR A 570 -4.61 -23.00 -0.09
CA TYR A 570 -5.59 -23.78 -0.86
C TYR A 570 -5.84 -23.18 -2.25
N ARG A 571 -6.07 -21.86 -2.37
CA ARG A 571 -6.33 -21.20 -3.66
C ARG A 571 -5.10 -21.19 -4.58
N LEU A 572 -3.91 -20.91 -4.04
CA LEU A 572 -2.66 -20.98 -4.82
C LEU A 572 -2.31 -22.40 -5.28
N SER A 573 -2.88 -23.45 -4.66
CA SER A 573 -2.79 -24.83 -5.17
C SER A 573 -3.70 -25.11 -6.38
N LYS A 574 -4.51 -24.14 -6.82
CA LYS A 574 -5.34 -24.18 -8.03
C LYS A 574 -5.02 -22.99 -8.99
N PRO A 575 -3.80 -22.88 -9.57
CA PRO A 575 -3.42 -21.78 -10.47
C PRO A 575 -4.26 -21.66 -11.76
N GLN A 576 -4.99 -22.73 -12.11
CA GLN A 576 -5.99 -22.75 -13.19
C GLN A 576 -7.32 -22.08 -12.80
N VAL A 577 -7.60 -21.90 -11.51
CA VAL A 577 -8.82 -21.23 -10.98
C VAL A 577 -8.50 -19.82 -10.47
N TYR A 578 -7.30 -19.61 -9.91
CA TYR A 578 -6.94 -18.35 -9.25
C TYR A 578 -5.53 -17.87 -9.64
N ASN A 579 -5.37 -16.56 -9.85
CA ASN A 579 -4.05 -15.89 -9.92
C ASN A 579 -3.43 -15.65 -8.54
N THR A 580 -4.27 -15.52 -7.51
CA THR A 580 -3.89 -15.06 -6.18
C THR A 580 -4.72 -15.78 -5.11
N GLY A 581 -4.56 -15.42 -3.84
CA GLY A 581 -5.47 -15.87 -2.79
C GLY A 581 -6.81 -15.11 -2.72
N GLY A 582 -7.15 -14.27 -3.71
CA GLY A 582 -8.32 -13.38 -3.67
C GLY A 582 -8.08 -12.11 -2.85
N LEU A 583 -9.12 -11.28 -2.69
CA LEU A 583 -9.06 -9.98 -2.01
C LEU A 583 -8.81 -10.11 -0.50
N LEU A 584 -9.34 -11.15 0.12
CA LEU A 584 -9.28 -11.32 1.58
C LEU A 584 -7.87 -11.71 2.06
N SER A 585 -7.26 -12.72 1.43
CA SER A 585 -6.02 -13.35 1.93
C SER A 585 -4.72 -12.79 1.33
N THR A 586 -4.77 -12.25 0.11
CA THR A 586 -3.57 -11.73 -0.59
C THR A 586 -3.01 -10.48 0.10
N ASN A 587 -1.73 -10.17 -0.09
CA ASN A 587 -1.07 -8.98 0.46
C ASN A 587 -0.23 -8.29 -0.64
N GLY A 588 0.40 -7.15 -0.32
CA GLY A 588 1.34 -6.48 -1.22
C GLY A 588 0.73 -5.94 -2.53
N PRO A 589 1.52 -5.86 -3.62
CA PRO A 589 1.10 -5.31 -4.91
C PRO A 589 -0.12 -6.04 -5.52
N ASP A 590 -0.21 -7.36 -5.44
CA ASP A 590 -1.35 -8.13 -5.99
C ASP A 590 -2.66 -7.85 -5.27
N TRP A 591 -2.63 -7.71 -3.94
CA TRP A 591 -3.80 -7.26 -3.20
C TRP A 591 -4.25 -5.88 -3.68
N TRP A 592 -3.32 -4.97 -3.97
CA TRP A 592 -3.66 -3.65 -4.50
C TRP A 592 -4.17 -3.69 -5.94
N ARG A 593 -3.62 -4.54 -6.81
CA ARG A 593 -4.10 -4.78 -8.18
C ARG A 593 -5.60 -5.14 -8.16
N ILE A 594 -5.95 -6.16 -7.38
CA ILE A 594 -7.35 -6.62 -7.21
C ILE A 594 -8.21 -5.54 -6.53
N ARG A 595 -7.74 -4.96 -5.42
CA ARG A 595 -8.51 -3.95 -4.68
C ARG A 595 -8.79 -2.70 -5.53
N SER A 596 -7.80 -2.18 -6.25
CA SER A 596 -7.92 -0.92 -6.99
C SER A 596 -8.80 -1.03 -8.23
N ALA A 597 -8.85 -2.21 -8.87
CA ALA A 597 -9.82 -2.51 -9.93
C ALA A 597 -11.25 -2.51 -9.38
N PHE A 598 -11.57 -3.44 -8.46
CA PHE A 598 -12.97 -3.69 -8.07
C PHE A 598 -13.58 -2.66 -7.09
N GLN A 599 -12.78 -1.90 -6.32
CA GLN A 599 -13.34 -1.05 -5.25
C GLN A 599 -14.24 0.09 -5.71
N LYS A 600 -14.12 0.57 -6.96
CA LYS A 600 -14.94 1.69 -7.46
C LYS A 600 -16.43 1.35 -7.38
N ASN A 601 -16.79 0.13 -7.78
CA ASN A 601 -18.18 -0.35 -7.83
C ASN A 601 -18.82 -0.46 -6.45
N PHE A 602 -18.05 -0.76 -5.40
CA PHE A 602 -18.55 -0.86 -4.02
C PHE A 602 -18.55 0.46 -3.23
N SER A 603 -17.59 1.35 -3.51
CA SER A 603 -17.25 2.46 -2.60
C SER A 603 -17.82 3.82 -3.00
N SER A 604 -18.31 3.96 -4.24
CA SER A 604 -19.07 5.13 -4.69
C SER A 604 -20.42 5.23 -3.94
N PRO A 605 -20.91 6.43 -3.59
CA PRO A 605 -22.27 6.59 -3.05
C PRO A 605 -23.35 6.17 -4.06
N GLN A 606 -23.21 6.57 -5.33
CA GLN A 606 -24.18 6.28 -6.38
C GLN A 606 -24.44 4.77 -6.57
N ASN A 607 -23.36 3.98 -6.60
CA ASN A 607 -23.42 2.54 -6.80
C ASN A 607 -23.98 1.80 -5.58
N ALA A 608 -24.01 2.41 -4.39
CA ALA A 608 -24.77 1.89 -3.27
C ALA A 608 -26.26 2.27 -3.40
N LYS A 609 -26.55 3.56 -3.69
CA LYS A 609 -27.92 4.09 -3.83
C LYS A 609 -28.77 3.31 -4.85
N GLN A 610 -28.19 2.87 -5.97
CA GLN A 610 -28.95 2.17 -7.02
C GLN A 610 -29.62 0.87 -6.58
N TYR A 611 -29.08 0.19 -5.55
CA TYR A 611 -29.64 -1.09 -5.06
C TYR A 611 -30.68 -0.93 -3.95
N VAL A 612 -31.00 0.29 -3.48
CA VAL A 612 -31.88 0.49 -2.31
C VAL A 612 -33.27 -0.11 -2.55
N GLN A 613 -33.88 0.14 -3.71
CA GLN A 613 -35.24 -0.31 -4.00
C GLN A 613 -35.33 -1.84 -4.16
N GLU A 614 -34.32 -2.45 -4.77
CA GLU A 614 -34.23 -3.91 -4.91
C GLU A 614 -34.10 -4.60 -3.55
N VAL A 615 -33.30 -4.02 -2.64
CA VAL A 615 -33.17 -4.51 -1.25
C VAL A 615 -34.46 -4.31 -0.46
N ASP A 616 -35.15 -3.18 -0.61
CA ASP A 616 -36.45 -2.94 0.00
C ASP A 616 -37.48 -3.99 -0.45
N ASN A 617 -37.50 -4.34 -1.73
CA ASN A 617 -38.36 -5.39 -2.27
C ASN A 617 -38.02 -6.79 -1.72
N ILE A 618 -36.74 -7.15 -1.60
CA ILE A 618 -36.33 -8.43 -0.99
C ILE A 618 -36.70 -8.48 0.51
N VAL A 619 -36.52 -7.36 1.24
CA VAL A 619 -36.91 -7.25 2.66
C VAL A 619 -38.44 -7.29 2.83
N LYS A 620 -39.22 -6.70 1.92
CA LYS A 620 -40.68 -6.84 1.86
C LYS A 620 -41.11 -8.29 1.67
N ARG A 621 -40.50 -9.03 0.71
CA ARG A 621 -40.72 -10.49 0.55
C ARG A 621 -40.39 -11.27 1.82
N PHE A 622 -39.34 -10.90 2.54
CA PHE A 622 -38.98 -11.52 3.82
C PHE A 622 -40.00 -11.24 4.94
N ILE A 623 -40.52 -10.02 5.04
CA ILE A 623 -41.56 -9.66 6.02
C ILE A 623 -42.88 -10.36 5.72
N GLN A 624 -43.26 -10.49 4.45
CA GLN A 624 -44.38 -11.34 4.03
C GLN A 624 -44.13 -12.80 4.44
N TRP A 625 -42.91 -13.33 4.25
CA TRP A 625 -42.56 -14.69 4.68
C TRP A 625 -42.67 -14.86 6.21
N ILE A 626 -42.21 -13.90 7.01
CA ILE A 626 -42.39 -13.90 8.48
C ILE A 626 -43.88 -13.90 8.85
N HIS A 627 -44.70 -13.08 8.21
CA HIS A 627 -46.14 -12.99 8.49
C HIS A 627 -46.88 -14.31 8.25
N HIS A 628 -46.55 -15.01 7.16
CA HIS A 628 -47.19 -16.29 6.81
C HIS A 628 -46.68 -17.46 7.66
N ASN A 629 -45.36 -17.56 7.87
CA ASN A 629 -44.75 -18.72 8.53
C ASN A 629 -44.72 -18.58 10.07
N LYS A 630 -44.84 -17.37 10.61
CA LYS A 630 -44.90 -17.05 12.05
C LYS A 630 -43.78 -17.76 12.85
N PRO A 631 -42.49 -17.50 12.52
CA PRO A 631 -41.36 -18.18 13.16
C PRO A 631 -41.43 -18.07 14.68
N SER A 632 -41.19 -19.18 15.36
CA SER A 632 -41.28 -19.28 16.81
C SER A 632 -40.08 -18.64 17.48
N HIS A 633 -40.27 -18.15 18.70
CA HIS A 633 -39.14 -17.73 19.55
C HIS A 633 -38.24 -18.90 19.99
N HIS A 634 -38.65 -20.15 19.74
CA HIS A 634 -37.80 -21.34 19.88
C HIS A 634 -36.93 -21.62 18.65
N ASP A 635 -37.22 -20.99 17.49
CA ASP A 635 -36.42 -21.15 16.26
C ASP A 635 -35.19 -20.23 16.30
N ASP A 636 -34.07 -20.68 15.73
CA ASP A 636 -32.87 -19.83 15.59
C ASP A 636 -33.04 -18.85 14.43
N PHE A 637 -33.53 -17.64 14.72
CA PHE A 637 -33.82 -16.62 13.70
C PHE A 637 -32.61 -16.22 12.85
N LEU A 638 -31.37 -16.51 13.32
CA LEU A 638 -30.15 -16.36 12.53
C LEU A 638 -30.20 -17.14 11.20
N GLN A 639 -30.88 -18.29 11.16
CA GLN A 639 -31.01 -19.09 9.94
C GLN A 639 -31.81 -18.35 8.86
N TYR A 640 -32.83 -17.59 9.26
CA TYR A 640 -33.64 -16.79 8.34
C TYR A 640 -32.91 -15.51 7.90
N LEU A 641 -32.11 -14.90 8.77
CA LEU A 641 -31.21 -13.80 8.39
C LEU A 641 -30.15 -14.25 7.37
N ASN A 642 -29.58 -15.45 7.53
CA ASN A 642 -28.66 -16.02 6.53
C ASN A 642 -29.32 -16.21 5.16
N ARG A 643 -30.61 -16.57 5.11
CA ARG A 643 -31.39 -16.65 3.86
C ARG A 643 -31.66 -15.27 3.26
N LEU A 644 -32.01 -14.28 4.09
CA LEU A 644 -32.17 -12.88 3.65
C LEU A 644 -30.90 -12.34 3.01
N TYR A 645 -29.74 -12.49 3.67
CA TYR A 645 -28.50 -11.94 3.13
C TYR A 645 -27.88 -12.75 1.99
N LEU A 646 -28.21 -14.04 1.86
CA LEU A 646 -27.99 -14.80 0.63
C LEU A 646 -28.82 -14.22 -0.54
N GLU A 647 -30.12 -14.00 -0.36
CA GLU A 647 -30.99 -13.46 -1.41
C GLU A 647 -30.55 -12.06 -1.85
N ILE A 648 -30.24 -11.19 -0.89
CA ILE A 648 -29.73 -9.83 -1.13
C ILE A 648 -28.40 -9.86 -1.89
N ILE A 649 -27.42 -10.69 -1.50
CA ILE A 649 -26.13 -10.71 -2.21
C ILE A 649 -26.23 -11.41 -3.57
N GLY A 650 -27.11 -12.40 -3.73
CA GLY A 650 -27.44 -12.98 -5.03
C GLY A 650 -27.88 -11.91 -6.02
N LYS A 651 -28.87 -11.10 -5.64
CA LYS A 651 -29.38 -10.05 -6.53
C LYS A 651 -28.34 -8.95 -6.78
N ILE A 652 -27.75 -8.36 -5.73
CA ILE A 652 -26.79 -7.23 -5.88
C ILE A 652 -25.52 -7.65 -6.61
N ALA A 653 -24.92 -8.78 -6.25
CA ALA A 653 -23.59 -9.15 -6.75
C ALA A 653 -23.62 -10.01 -8.00
N PHE A 654 -24.66 -10.83 -8.20
CA PHE A 654 -24.72 -11.84 -9.27
C PHE A 654 -25.90 -11.68 -10.25
N ASN A 655 -26.89 -10.83 -9.93
CA ASN A 655 -28.21 -10.78 -10.56
C ASN A 655 -28.97 -12.13 -10.49
N GLU A 656 -28.69 -12.95 -9.47
CA GLU A 656 -29.32 -14.25 -9.25
C GLU A 656 -30.38 -14.14 -8.14
N GLU A 657 -31.58 -14.68 -8.37
CA GLU A 657 -32.56 -14.90 -7.31
C GLU A 657 -32.49 -16.36 -6.86
N PHE A 658 -31.90 -16.57 -5.68
CA PHE A 658 -31.79 -17.90 -5.08
C PHE A 658 -33.14 -18.45 -4.60
N GLN A 659 -34.17 -17.60 -4.48
CA GLN A 659 -35.49 -17.94 -3.97
C GLN A 659 -35.41 -18.58 -2.57
N SER A 660 -34.48 -18.09 -1.74
CA SER A 660 -34.04 -18.65 -0.45
C SER A 660 -35.16 -18.85 0.58
N PHE A 661 -36.31 -18.21 0.37
CA PHE A 661 -37.52 -18.28 1.18
C PHE A 661 -38.56 -19.32 0.71
N SER A 662 -38.45 -19.84 -0.52
CA SER A 662 -39.38 -20.81 -1.10
C SER A 662 -39.37 -22.14 -0.34
N PRO A 663 -40.50 -22.89 -0.28
CA PRO A 663 -40.56 -24.16 0.45
C PRO A 663 -39.51 -25.20 0.01
N HIS A 664 -39.13 -25.22 -1.27
CA HIS A 664 -38.04 -26.06 -1.77
C HIS A 664 -36.68 -25.63 -1.19
N GLU A 665 -36.36 -24.33 -1.25
CA GLU A 665 -35.05 -23.85 -0.82
C GLU A 665 -34.86 -23.83 0.70
N GLN A 666 -35.95 -23.95 1.48
CA GLN A 666 -35.89 -24.18 2.92
C GLN A 666 -35.25 -25.53 3.29
N ASP A 667 -35.28 -26.55 2.42
CA ASP A 667 -34.69 -27.87 2.75
C ASP A 667 -33.17 -27.80 2.94
N HIS A 668 -32.65 -28.57 3.88
CA HIS A 668 -31.22 -28.67 4.21
C HIS A 668 -30.32 -29.11 3.04
N LYS A 669 -30.86 -29.76 2.00
CA LYS A 669 -30.13 -30.18 0.78
C LYS A 669 -30.32 -29.22 -0.40
N SER A 670 -31.00 -28.09 -0.24
CA SER A 670 -31.23 -27.10 -1.31
C SER A 670 -29.95 -26.40 -1.79
N ARG A 671 -30.05 -25.58 -2.87
CA ARG A 671 -28.91 -24.77 -3.38
C ARG A 671 -28.54 -23.75 -2.29
N SER A 672 -29.52 -23.05 -1.75
CA SER A 672 -29.39 -22.02 -0.72
C SER A 672 -28.77 -22.54 0.58
N SER A 673 -29.29 -23.65 1.11
CA SER A 673 -28.80 -24.25 2.36
C SER A 673 -27.35 -24.72 2.23
N LYS A 674 -26.96 -25.25 1.07
CA LYS A 674 -25.57 -25.65 0.78
C LYS A 674 -24.64 -24.44 0.62
N ILE A 675 -25.08 -23.34 0.00
CA ILE A 675 -24.27 -22.10 -0.10
C ILE A 675 -24.03 -21.52 1.31
N ILE A 676 -25.06 -21.43 2.15
CA ILE A 676 -24.93 -20.94 3.54
C ILE A 676 -23.98 -21.84 4.34
N ALA A 677 -24.14 -23.17 4.25
CA ALA A 677 -23.24 -24.12 4.91
C ALA A 677 -21.79 -24.04 4.38
N ALA A 678 -21.58 -23.71 3.10
CA ALA A 678 -20.26 -23.51 2.52
C ALA A 678 -19.62 -22.18 2.91
N ALA A 679 -20.39 -21.10 3.05
CA ALA A 679 -19.89 -19.84 3.64
C ALA A 679 -19.45 -20.09 5.10
N PHE A 680 -20.32 -20.65 5.93
CA PHE A 680 -20.01 -20.97 7.32
C PHE A 680 -18.83 -21.94 7.47
N GLY A 681 -18.77 -23.00 6.64
CA GLY A 681 -17.67 -23.98 6.66
C GLY A 681 -16.33 -23.42 6.16
N SER A 682 -16.35 -22.35 5.35
CA SER A 682 -15.16 -21.59 5.00
C SER A 682 -14.74 -20.65 6.15
N ASN A 683 -15.69 -19.91 6.73
CA ASN A 683 -15.44 -18.87 7.73
C ASN A 683 -15.04 -19.45 9.11
N SER A 684 -15.81 -20.41 9.63
CA SER A 684 -15.68 -20.92 11.01
C SER A 684 -14.32 -21.56 11.35
N GLY A 685 -13.58 -22.01 10.35
CA GLY A 685 -12.26 -22.61 10.52
C GLY A 685 -11.08 -21.63 10.53
N ILE A 686 -11.24 -20.39 10.07
CA ILE A 686 -10.10 -19.54 9.68
C ILE A 686 -9.18 -19.24 10.85
N MET A 687 -9.69 -18.77 11.99
CA MET A 687 -8.85 -18.42 13.15
C MET A 687 -8.03 -19.61 13.68
N LYS A 688 -8.64 -20.81 13.70
CA LYS A 688 -7.99 -22.05 14.16
C LYS A 688 -6.97 -22.58 13.16
N LEU A 689 -7.21 -22.39 11.85
CA LEU A 689 -6.25 -22.73 10.80
C LEU A 689 -5.09 -21.71 10.73
N ASP A 690 -5.37 -20.40 10.82
CA ASP A 690 -4.35 -19.35 10.77
C ASP A 690 -3.32 -19.46 11.90
N ASN A 691 -3.74 -19.95 13.08
CA ASN A 691 -2.85 -20.16 14.23
C ASN A 691 -2.28 -21.58 14.32
N GLY A 692 -2.87 -22.56 13.63
CA GLY A 692 -2.35 -23.92 13.54
C GLY A 692 -1.28 -24.10 12.44
N ILE A 693 -0.39 -25.08 12.62
CA ILE A 693 0.62 -25.46 11.60
C ILE A 693 0.39 -26.84 10.96
N MET A 694 -0.32 -27.76 11.62
CA MET A 694 -0.45 -29.16 11.17
C MET A 694 -1.06 -29.32 9.77
N TRP A 695 -1.95 -28.42 9.36
CA TRP A 695 -2.61 -28.46 8.05
C TRP A 695 -1.65 -28.29 6.86
N ARG A 696 -0.45 -27.76 7.10
CA ARG A 696 0.62 -27.61 6.09
C ARG A 696 1.31 -28.93 5.75
N PHE A 697 1.27 -29.90 6.68
CA PHE A 697 1.91 -31.21 6.53
C PHE A 697 0.89 -32.30 6.22
N LEU A 698 -0.30 -32.23 6.81
CA LEU A 698 -1.37 -33.23 6.67
C LEU A 698 -2.71 -32.52 6.47
N LYS A 699 -3.54 -32.98 5.51
CA LYS A 699 -4.91 -32.45 5.33
C LYS A 699 -5.78 -32.81 6.55
N THR A 700 -5.80 -31.95 7.56
CA THR A 700 -6.59 -32.07 8.79
C THR A 700 -8.10 -32.02 8.50
N PRO A 701 -8.99 -32.53 9.38
CA PRO A 701 -10.43 -32.45 9.18
C PRO A 701 -10.93 -31.03 8.91
N LEU A 702 -10.44 -30.04 9.67
CA LEU A 702 -10.82 -28.63 9.50
C LEU A 702 -10.35 -28.04 8.15
N TYR A 703 -9.15 -28.41 7.69
CA TYR A 703 -8.67 -28.02 6.36
C TYR A 703 -9.47 -28.70 5.24
N ARG A 704 -9.92 -29.94 5.44
CA ARG A 704 -10.82 -30.64 4.49
C ARG A 704 -12.18 -29.96 4.42
N THR A 705 -12.74 -29.51 5.54
CA THR A 705 -13.98 -28.71 5.56
C THR A 705 -13.81 -27.43 4.75
N LEU A 706 -12.81 -26.61 5.07
CA LEU A 706 -12.53 -25.37 4.32
C LEU A 706 -12.32 -25.64 2.82
N SER A 707 -11.59 -26.71 2.48
CA SER A 707 -11.34 -27.09 1.08
C SER A 707 -12.64 -27.42 0.33
N LYS A 708 -13.51 -28.27 0.93
CA LYS A 708 -14.81 -28.63 0.34
C LYS A 708 -15.76 -27.44 0.24
N SER A 709 -15.75 -26.58 1.26
CA SER A 709 -16.57 -25.38 1.31
C SER A 709 -16.17 -24.36 0.23
N GLN A 710 -14.87 -24.11 0.05
CA GLN A 710 -14.38 -23.28 -1.06
C GLN A 710 -14.66 -23.91 -2.42
N GLU A 711 -14.46 -25.22 -2.58
CA GLU A 711 -14.76 -25.95 -3.83
C GLU A 711 -16.24 -25.90 -4.23
N TYR A 712 -17.16 -25.88 -3.27
CA TYR A 712 -18.59 -25.68 -3.55
C TYR A 712 -18.91 -24.24 -3.97
N LEU A 713 -18.33 -23.24 -3.29
CA LEU A 713 -18.51 -21.82 -3.64
C LEU A 713 -17.88 -21.50 -5.01
N GLU A 714 -16.71 -22.06 -5.30
CA GLU A 714 -16.06 -22.02 -6.63
C GLU A 714 -17.00 -22.51 -7.72
N LYS A 715 -17.62 -23.69 -7.53
CA LYS A 715 -18.56 -24.23 -8.51
C LYS A 715 -19.71 -23.27 -8.76
N ILE A 716 -20.38 -22.78 -7.71
CA ILE A 716 -21.54 -21.89 -7.84
C ILE A 716 -21.15 -20.56 -8.50
N CYS A 717 -20.03 -19.94 -8.10
CA CYS A 717 -19.58 -18.70 -8.72
C CYS A 717 -19.15 -18.89 -10.19
N MET A 718 -18.52 -20.01 -10.55
CA MET A 718 -18.16 -20.33 -11.95
C MET A 718 -19.40 -20.60 -12.82
N GLU A 719 -20.39 -21.33 -12.29
CA GLU A 719 -21.68 -21.63 -12.93
C GLU A 719 -22.39 -20.32 -13.32
N ILE A 720 -22.50 -19.38 -12.38
CA ILE A 720 -23.13 -18.07 -12.61
C ILE A 720 -22.27 -17.20 -13.55
N LEU A 721 -20.95 -17.15 -13.35
CA LEU A 721 -20.02 -16.36 -14.17
C LEU A 721 -20.10 -16.74 -15.65
N LEU A 722 -20.08 -18.04 -15.96
CA LEU A 722 -20.19 -18.53 -17.33
C LEU A 722 -21.55 -18.16 -17.95
N ASN A 723 -22.64 -18.33 -17.21
CA ASN A 723 -23.98 -17.94 -17.67
C ASN A 723 -24.08 -16.44 -17.98
N ARG A 724 -23.53 -15.55 -17.13
CA ARG A 724 -23.53 -14.10 -17.36
C ARG A 724 -22.62 -13.69 -18.52
N ILE A 725 -21.47 -14.34 -18.71
CA ILE A 725 -20.59 -14.08 -19.89
C ILE A 725 -21.32 -14.45 -21.19
N THR A 726 -21.88 -15.67 -21.28
CA THR A 726 -22.62 -16.12 -22.47
C THR A 726 -23.88 -15.30 -22.76
N PHE A 727 -24.42 -14.60 -21.75
CA PHE A 727 -25.47 -13.59 -21.93
C PHE A 727 -24.91 -12.30 -22.57
N TYR A 728 -23.82 -11.72 -22.03
CA TYR A 728 -23.23 -10.48 -22.57
C TYR A 728 -22.58 -10.62 -23.95
N GLU A 729 -22.14 -11.82 -24.34
CA GLU A 729 -21.69 -12.08 -25.71
C GLU A 729 -22.82 -11.93 -26.75
N LYS A 730 -24.09 -12.07 -26.31
CA LYS A 730 -25.29 -11.99 -27.16
C LYS A 730 -25.98 -10.62 -27.05
N GLU A 731 -26.15 -10.10 -25.83
CA GLU A 731 -26.88 -8.87 -25.55
C GLU A 731 -25.92 -7.74 -25.13
N LYS A 732 -25.57 -6.87 -26.09
CA LYS A 732 -24.48 -5.88 -25.93
C LYS A 732 -24.89 -4.57 -25.24
N ASP A 733 -26.18 -4.22 -25.23
CA ASP A 733 -26.68 -2.86 -24.93
C ASP A 733 -27.42 -2.69 -23.59
N GLU A 734 -27.42 -3.71 -22.72
CA GLU A 734 -28.05 -3.58 -21.39
C GLU A 734 -27.25 -2.68 -20.43
N THR A 735 -27.94 -2.09 -19.44
CA THR A 735 -27.32 -1.45 -18.28
C THR A 735 -26.77 -2.49 -17.28
N ASP A 736 -25.82 -2.08 -16.43
CA ASP A 736 -25.27 -2.94 -15.37
C ASP A 736 -26.33 -3.21 -14.29
N LYS A 737 -26.76 -4.47 -14.12
CA LYS A 737 -27.79 -4.85 -13.13
C LYS A 737 -27.20 -5.35 -11.81
N SER A 738 -25.96 -5.83 -11.83
CA SER A 738 -25.22 -6.34 -10.66
C SER A 738 -23.74 -5.99 -10.69
N LEU A 739 -23.04 -6.22 -9.57
CA LEU A 739 -21.59 -5.99 -9.48
C LEU A 739 -20.81 -6.86 -10.49
N LEU A 740 -21.20 -8.13 -10.67
CA LEU A 740 -20.61 -9.05 -11.64
C LEU A 740 -20.70 -8.50 -13.08
N ASP A 741 -21.85 -7.92 -13.44
CA ASP A 741 -22.06 -7.33 -14.77
C ASP A 741 -21.06 -6.18 -15.03
N SER A 742 -20.92 -5.26 -14.06
CA SER A 742 -19.90 -4.20 -14.12
C SER A 742 -18.48 -4.75 -14.16
N PHE A 743 -18.20 -5.90 -13.53
CA PHE A 743 -16.86 -6.48 -13.48
C PHE A 743 -16.47 -7.18 -14.77
N ILE A 744 -17.41 -7.88 -15.44
CA ILE A 744 -17.21 -8.45 -16.78
C ILE A 744 -16.86 -7.35 -17.79
N ARG A 745 -17.40 -6.14 -17.59
CA ARG A 745 -17.16 -4.95 -18.43
C ARG A 745 -15.86 -4.19 -18.12
N LEU A 746 -15.06 -4.60 -17.13
CA LEU A 746 -13.76 -3.99 -16.85
C LEU A 746 -12.73 -4.41 -17.91
N PRO A 747 -12.01 -3.46 -18.56
CA PRO A 747 -11.00 -3.81 -19.55
C PRO A 747 -9.84 -4.57 -18.89
N ASN A 748 -9.32 -5.57 -19.62
CA ASN A 748 -8.17 -6.41 -19.22
C ASN A 748 -8.36 -7.19 -17.90
N ILE A 749 -9.60 -7.55 -17.53
CA ILE A 749 -9.86 -8.37 -16.35
C ILE A 749 -9.57 -9.87 -16.61
N ASP A 750 -8.77 -10.51 -15.74
CA ASP A 750 -8.55 -11.96 -15.78
C ASP A 750 -9.70 -12.69 -15.06
N LEU A 751 -10.32 -13.66 -15.74
CA LEU A 751 -11.41 -14.47 -15.19
C LEU A 751 -11.05 -15.14 -13.86
N ARG A 752 -9.77 -15.44 -13.60
CA ARG A 752 -9.31 -16.07 -12.36
C ARG A 752 -9.25 -15.10 -11.18
N ASP A 753 -8.99 -13.82 -11.42
CA ASP A 753 -9.15 -12.78 -10.39
C ASP A 753 -10.63 -12.41 -10.21
N LEU A 754 -11.45 -12.51 -11.28
CA LEU A 754 -12.90 -12.35 -11.20
C LEU A 754 -13.57 -13.46 -10.36
N THR A 755 -13.25 -14.73 -10.61
CA THR A 755 -13.67 -15.86 -9.76
C THR A 755 -13.19 -15.67 -8.32
N GLY A 756 -11.94 -15.19 -8.13
CA GLY A 756 -11.38 -14.84 -6.83
C GLY A 756 -12.23 -13.82 -6.05
N ILE A 757 -12.67 -12.73 -6.69
CA ILE A 757 -13.51 -11.73 -6.02
C ILE A 757 -14.95 -12.22 -5.83
N MET A 758 -15.55 -12.95 -6.77
CA MET A 758 -16.93 -13.43 -6.63
C MET A 758 -17.09 -14.44 -5.51
N VAL A 759 -16.14 -15.38 -5.34
CA VAL A 759 -16.12 -16.31 -4.20
C VAL A 759 -15.93 -15.57 -2.88
N ASP A 760 -15.07 -14.55 -2.83
CA ASP A 760 -14.88 -13.71 -1.63
C ASP A 760 -16.16 -12.92 -1.27
N ILE A 761 -16.91 -12.40 -2.26
CA ILE A 761 -18.17 -11.69 -2.04
C ILE A 761 -19.22 -12.62 -1.43
N LEU A 762 -19.48 -13.77 -2.07
CA LEU A 762 -20.53 -14.70 -1.64
C LEU A 762 -20.24 -15.27 -0.23
N MET A 763 -18.97 -15.59 0.05
CA MET A 763 -18.54 -16.12 1.35
C MET A 763 -18.61 -15.08 2.47
N ALA A 764 -18.24 -13.82 2.20
CA ALA A 764 -18.13 -12.79 3.24
C ALA A 764 -19.47 -12.11 3.56
N ALA A 765 -20.37 -12.00 2.59
CA ALA A 765 -21.61 -11.23 2.75
C ALA A 765 -22.60 -11.86 3.73
N ILE A 766 -22.73 -13.19 3.74
CA ILE A 766 -23.78 -13.93 4.47
C ILE A 766 -23.57 -13.81 5.99
N ASP A 767 -22.60 -14.53 6.56
CA ASP A 767 -22.40 -14.59 8.02
C ASP A 767 -22.22 -13.20 8.66
N THR A 768 -21.44 -12.30 8.03
CA THR A 768 -21.04 -11.03 8.66
C THR A 768 -22.21 -10.06 8.84
N THR A 769 -23.14 -10.01 7.89
CA THR A 769 -24.33 -9.15 7.97
C THR A 769 -25.38 -9.80 8.87
N SER A 770 -25.63 -11.10 8.73
CA SER A 770 -26.55 -11.85 9.61
C SER A 770 -26.20 -11.72 11.09
N TYR A 771 -24.93 -11.88 11.46
CA TYR A 771 -24.49 -11.80 12.86
C TYR A 771 -24.64 -10.37 13.40
N THR A 772 -24.31 -9.36 12.59
CA THR A 772 -24.48 -7.94 12.96
C THR A 772 -25.94 -7.58 13.15
N THR A 773 -26.81 -8.00 12.22
CA THR A 773 -28.27 -7.79 12.33
C THR A 773 -28.85 -8.55 13.51
N SER A 774 -28.35 -9.74 13.84
CA SER A 774 -28.73 -10.47 15.07
C SER A 774 -28.40 -9.68 16.34
N PHE A 775 -27.20 -9.11 16.44
CA PHE A 775 -26.86 -8.25 17.59
C PHE A 775 -27.67 -6.93 17.61
N ALA A 776 -27.93 -6.32 16.46
CA ALA A 776 -28.77 -5.12 16.38
C ALA A 776 -30.22 -5.41 16.81
N LEU A 777 -30.81 -6.51 16.34
CA LEU A 777 -32.14 -6.96 16.76
C LEU A 777 -32.16 -7.33 18.25
N TYR A 778 -31.15 -8.00 18.77
CA TYR A 778 -31.01 -8.27 20.21
C TYR A 778 -31.03 -6.99 21.06
N HIS A 779 -30.21 -6.00 20.70
CA HIS A 779 -30.16 -4.72 21.41
C HIS A 779 -31.49 -3.97 21.32
N LEU A 780 -32.10 -3.90 20.14
CA LEU A 780 -33.37 -3.20 19.94
C LEU A 780 -34.54 -3.93 20.62
N ALA A 781 -34.59 -5.26 20.58
CA ALA A 781 -35.61 -6.08 21.23
C ALA A 781 -35.52 -6.08 22.77
N ARG A 782 -34.39 -5.64 23.34
CA ARG A 782 -34.23 -5.34 24.77
C ARG A 782 -34.44 -3.86 25.13
N ASN A 783 -34.47 -2.94 24.15
CA ASN A 783 -34.63 -1.50 24.36
C ASN A 783 -35.81 -0.98 23.53
N GLN A 784 -37.03 -1.22 24.02
CA GLN A 784 -38.28 -0.94 23.30
C GLN A 784 -38.44 0.55 22.90
N GLU A 785 -37.99 1.47 23.75
CA GLU A 785 -37.91 2.91 23.48
C GLU A 785 -37.11 3.20 22.19
N CYS A 786 -36.01 2.50 21.94
CA CYS A 786 -35.23 2.67 20.71
C CYS A 786 -35.96 2.14 19.47
N GLN A 787 -36.81 1.11 19.60
CA GLN A 787 -37.67 0.69 18.47
C GLN A 787 -38.77 1.71 18.21
N ASP A 788 -39.39 2.27 19.26
CA ASP A 788 -40.44 3.26 19.12
C ASP A 788 -39.88 4.59 18.57
N ASN A 789 -38.64 4.96 18.92
CA ASN A 789 -37.91 6.07 18.28
C ASN A 789 -37.57 5.80 16.80
N ILE A 790 -37.16 4.58 16.41
CA ILE A 790 -37.00 4.21 14.99
C ILE A 790 -38.35 4.27 14.26
N PHE A 791 -39.42 3.77 14.88
CA PHE A 791 -40.77 3.80 14.30
C PHE A 791 -41.24 5.24 14.06
N ASN A 792 -41.04 6.13 15.03
CA ASN A 792 -41.37 7.55 14.92
C ASN A 792 -40.48 8.28 13.90
N GLU A 793 -39.18 7.96 13.80
CA GLU A 793 -38.30 8.44 12.73
C GLU A 793 -38.86 8.02 11.36
N VAL A 794 -39.20 6.75 11.18
CA VAL A 794 -39.74 6.19 9.93
C VAL A 794 -41.09 6.85 9.56
N LEU A 795 -41.99 7.07 10.51
CA LEU A 795 -43.25 7.80 10.28
C LEU A 795 -43.04 9.29 9.98
N SER A 796 -42.04 9.95 10.58
CA SER A 796 -41.71 11.35 10.26
C SER A 796 -41.14 11.51 8.84
N LEU A 797 -40.58 10.43 8.29
CA LEU A 797 -39.99 10.37 6.95
C LEU A 797 -40.96 9.79 5.89
N HIS A 798 -41.95 8.98 6.29
CA HIS A 798 -42.96 8.35 5.43
C HIS A 798 -44.38 8.67 5.92
N SER A 799 -45.17 9.38 5.11
CA SER A 799 -46.56 9.71 5.45
C SER A 799 -47.54 8.52 5.48
N THR A 800 -47.17 7.36 4.91
CA THR A 800 -47.96 6.11 4.92
C THR A 800 -47.06 4.87 4.82
N GLU A 801 -47.59 3.70 5.21
CA GLU A 801 -46.88 2.42 5.24
C GLU A 801 -46.36 1.93 3.88
N GLU A 802 -47.07 2.24 2.79
CA GLU A 802 -46.86 1.63 1.46
C GLU A 802 -45.77 2.29 0.61
N ASN A 803 -45.27 3.46 1.01
CA ASN A 803 -44.31 4.21 0.21
C ASN A 803 -42.96 3.48 0.01
N GLU A 804 -42.35 3.69 -1.17
CA GLU A 804 -41.04 3.15 -1.53
C GLU A 804 -39.93 3.76 -0.65
N LEU A 805 -38.97 2.94 -0.22
CA LEU A 805 -37.87 3.39 0.64
C LEU A 805 -36.75 3.97 -0.23
N THR A 806 -36.71 5.30 -0.36
CA THR A 806 -35.75 5.94 -1.26
C THR A 806 -34.35 6.06 -0.66
N ALA A 807 -33.35 6.18 -1.53
CA ALA A 807 -31.96 6.35 -1.14
C ALA A 807 -31.67 7.65 -0.38
N ASP A 808 -32.51 8.67 -0.54
CA ASP A 808 -32.40 9.94 0.16
C ASP A 808 -33.11 9.91 1.52
N LEU A 809 -34.25 9.22 1.62
CA LEU A 809 -34.89 8.92 2.91
C LEU A 809 -33.96 8.10 3.82
N LEU A 810 -33.31 7.08 3.27
CA LEU A 810 -32.29 6.30 3.99
C LEU A 810 -31.07 7.15 4.39
N SER A 811 -30.82 8.28 3.72
CA SER A 811 -29.79 9.26 4.11
C SER A 811 -30.26 10.23 5.21
N ASN A 812 -31.58 10.36 5.41
CA ASN A 812 -32.18 11.16 6.49
C ASN A 812 -32.50 10.35 7.77
N ALA A 813 -32.57 9.02 7.71
CA ALA A 813 -32.79 8.16 8.89
C ALA A 813 -31.56 8.09 9.83
N VAL A 814 -31.39 9.10 10.68
CA VAL A 814 -30.24 9.31 11.59
C VAL A 814 -30.25 8.35 12.78
N TYR A 815 -31.41 8.10 13.39
CA TYR A 815 -31.54 7.36 14.63
C TYR A 815 -31.34 5.86 14.41
N VAL A 816 -31.90 5.25 13.37
CA VAL A 816 -31.65 3.83 13.03
C VAL A 816 -30.17 3.58 12.68
N ARG A 817 -29.50 4.52 11.98
CA ARG A 817 -28.05 4.44 11.75
C ARG A 817 -27.25 4.55 13.04
N SER A 818 -27.72 5.36 13.99
CA SER A 818 -27.09 5.51 15.31
C SER A 818 -27.28 4.25 16.17
N CYS A 819 -28.44 3.59 16.08
CA CYS A 819 -28.68 2.26 16.66
C CYS A 819 -27.76 1.19 16.09
N LEU A 820 -27.61 1.12 14.75
CA LEU A 820 -26.69 0.19 14.10
C LEU A 820 -25.22 0.46 14.48
N LYS A 821 -24.83 1.73 14.56
CA LYS A 821 -23.48 2.16 14.98
C LYS A 821 -23.18 1.82 16.44
N GLU A 822 -24.18 1.92 17.32
CA GLU A 822 -24.08 1.54 18.74
C GLU A 822 -24.03 0.02 18.93
N SER A 823 -24.85 -0.73 18.19
CA SER A 823 -24.77 -2.20 18.11
C SER A 823 -23.36 -2.63 17.67
N LEU A 824 -22.81 -1.99 16.63
CA LEU A 824 -21.44 -2.22 16.17
C LEU A 824 -20.34 -1.70 17.11
N ARG A 825 -20.64 -0.83 18.09
CA ARG A 825 -19.71 -0.44 19.16
C ARG A 825 -19.62 -1.53 20.23
N LEU A 826 -20.77 -2.10 20.60
CA LEU A 826 -20.90 -3.14 21.64
C LEU A 826 -20.51 -4.53 21.12
N ASN A 827 -21.02 -4.93 19.95
CA ASN A 827 -20.86 -6.24 19.34
C ASN A 827 -20.39 -6.09 17.86
N PRO A 828 -19.17 -5.60 17.61
CA PRO A 828 -18.63 -5.48 16.26
C PRO A 828 -18.42 -6.84 15.58
N VAL A 829 -18.41 -6.84 14.24
CA VAL A 829 -18.11 -8.02 13.39
C VAL A 829 -16.81 -8.74 13.79
N SER A 830 -15.81 -8.02 14.31
CA SER A 830 -14.61 -8.60 14.90
C SER A 830 -14.15 -7.74 16.07
N ILE A 831 -13.47 -8.35 17.04
CA ILE A 831 -12.92 -7.68 18.24
C ILE A 831 -12.07 -6.43 17.92
N GLY A 832 -11.43 -6.42 16.75
CA GLY A 832 -10.38 -5.48 16.45
C GLY A 832 -9.91 -5.52 15.00
N VAL A 833 -9.00 -4.60 14.66
CA VAL A 833 -8.48 -4.46 13.30
C VAL A 833 -7.01 -4.87 13.25
N GLY A 834 -6.73 -5.94 12.51
CA GLY A 834 -5.37 -6.44 12.30
C GLY A 834 -4.54 -5.62 11.31
N ARG A 835 -3.23 -5.52 11.57
CA ARG A 835 -2.17 -5.08 10.64
C ARG A 835 -0.90 -5.90 10.80
N ILE A 836 -0.05 -5.90 9.77
CA ILE A 836 1.37 -6.26 9.89
C ILE A 836 2.14 -4.97 9.63
N LEU A 837 2.92 -4.48 10.61
CA LEU A 837 3.66 -3.23 10.44
C LEU A 837 4.68 -3.32 9.29
N GLN A 838 4.60 -2.43 8.31
CA GLN A 838 5.55 -2.41 7.18
C GLN A 838 6.87 -1.71 7.51
N ASN A 839 6.94 -0.98 8.63
CA ASN A 839 8.12 -0.27 9.13
C ASN A 839 8.23 -0.43 10.66
N ASP A 840 9.41 -0.13 11.22
CA ASP A 840 9.58 0.03 12.66
C ASP A 840 8.76 1.23 13.17
N MET A 841 8.29 1.17 14.41
CA MET A 841 7.42 2.19 15.00
C MET A 841 7.69 2.38 16.49
N ILE A 842 7.63 3.62 16.98
CA ILE A 842 7.61 3.88 18.43
C ILE A 842 6.15 3.99 18.89
N LEU A 843 5.72 3.16 19.83
CA LEU A 843 4.43 3.26 20.53
C LEU A 843 4.67 3.34 22.04
N LYS A 844 4.18 4.41 22.68
CA LYS A 844 4.32 4.64 24.14
C LYS A 844 5.76 4.51 24.66
N GLY A 845 6.74 4.97 23.88
CA GLY A 845 8.18 4.89 24.18
C GLY A 845 8.85 3.57 23.77
N PHE A 846 8.09 2.52 23.45
CA PHE A 846 8.63 1.23 23.03
C PHE A 846 8.86 1.18 21.51
N MET A 847 10.04 0.71 21.10
CA MET A 847 10.31 0.33 19.72
C MET A 847 9.58 -0.98 19.39
N ILE A 848 8.67 -0.92 18.41
CA ILE A 848 7.93 -2.06 17.84
C ILE A 848 8.51 -2.33 16.44
N PRO A 849 9.10 -3.52 16.19
CA PRO A 849 9.79 -3.79 14.93
C PRO A 849 8.84 -4.15 13.78
N LYS A 850 9.28 -3.87 12.55
CA LYS A 850 8.70 -4.27 11.28
C LYS A 850 8.35 -5.76 11.27
N GLY A 851 7.20 -6.10 10.68
CA GLY A 851 6.68 -7.47 10.66
C GLY A 851 6.05 -7.94 11.97
N THR A 852 5.83 -7.05 12.95
CA THR A 852 4.97 -7.35 14.11
C THR A 852 3.50 -7.31 13.68
N VAL A 853 2.72 -8.30 14.12
CA VAL A 853 1.27 -8.33 13.92
C VAL A 853 0.62 -7.48 15.01
N VAL A 854 -0.09 -6.43 14.63
CA VAL A 854 -0.80 -5.55 15.54
C VAL A 854 -2.30 -5.81 15.45
N VAL A 855 -2.98 -5.98 16.58
CA VAL A 855 -4.44 -6.11 16.66
C VAL A 855 -4.97 -5.02 17.59
N THR A 856 -5.64 -4.02 17.01
CA THR A 856 -6.21 -2.91 17.75
C THR A 856 -7.50 -3.37 18.44
N GLN A 857 -7.57 -3.28 19.76
CA GLN A 857 -8.59 -3.93 20.60
C GLN A 857 -9.85 -3.06 20.74
N ASN A 858 -10.40 -2.69 19.59
CA ASN A 858 -11.53 -1.77 19.44
C ASN A 858 -12.71 -2.10 20.35
N MET A 859 -13.15 -3.36 20.36
CA MET A 859 -14.28 -3.84 21.16
C MET A 859 -14.05 -3.76 22.67
N VAL A 860 -12.81 -3.96 23.14
CA VAL A 860 -12.50 -3.83 24.57
C VAL A 860 -12.38 -2.35 24.93
N ALA A 861 -11.67 -1.57 24.13
CA ALA A 861 -11.46 -0.14 24.36
C ALA A 861 -12.78 0.66 24.32
N SER A 862 -13.69 0.36 23.39
CA SER A 862 -15.01 1.01 23.29
C SER A 862 -15.94 0.71 24.47
N ARG A 863 -15.60 -0.28 25.31
CA ARG A 863 -16.33 -0.71 26.51
C ARG A 863 -15.72 -0.18 27.83
N LEU A 864 -14.67 0.67 27.78
CA LEU A 864 -14.05 1.24 28.98
C LEU A 864 -14.65 2.60 29.37
N PRO A 865 -14.96 2.85 30.66
CA PRO A 865 -15.60 4.09 31.11
C PRO A 865 -14.68 5.32 30.97
N GLN A 866 -13.37 5.13 30.86
CA GLN A 866 -12.40 6.20 30.57
C GLN A 866 -12.47 6.75 29.13
N TYR A 867 -13.28 6.14 28.25
CA TYR A 867 -13.37 6.50 26.82
C TYR A 867 -14.80 6.70 26.30
N VAL A 868 -15.81 6.14 26.98
CA VAL A 868 -17.24 6.20 26.61
C VAL A 868 -18.07 6.19 27.90
N ASN A 869 -19.06 7.07 28.04
CA ASN A 869 -19.91 7.11 29.25
C ASN A 869 -20.94 5.98 29.23
N ASP A 870 -21.32 5.40 30.37
CA ASP A 870 -22.17 4.20 30.44
C ASP A 870 -21.84 3.15 29.36
N PRO A 871 -20.58 2.67 29.30
CA PRO A 871 -20.03 2.06 28.09
C PRO A 871 -20.66 0.71 27.73
N LEU A 872 -21.37 0.06 28.66
CA LEU A 872 -22.10 -1.19 28.41
C LEU A 872 -23.59 -0.97 28.09
N ARG A 873 -24.13 0.24 28.27
CA ARG A 873 -25.50 0.58 27.90
C ARG A 873 -25.59 0.83 26.40
N PHE A 874 -26.58 0.20 25.76
CA PHE A 874 -27.00 0.55 24.41
C PHE A 874 -27.70 1.92 24.45
N LYS A 875 -27.04 2.93 23.90
CA LYS A 875 -27.46 4.34 23.94
C LYS A 875 -27.19 4.98 22.58
N PRO A 876 -28.09 4.87 21.59
CA PRO A 876 -27.91 5.44 20.24
C PRO A 876 -27.60 6.93 20.22
N GLU A 877 -28.14 7.68 21.17
CA GLU A 877 -28.17 9.14 21.27
C GLU A 877 -26.75 9.72 21.35
N ARG A 878 -25.79 8.97 21.92
CA ARG A 878 -24.38 9.35 22.04
C ARG A 878 -23.73 9.69 20.69
N TRP A 879 -24.33 9.26 19.58
CA TRP A 879 -23.84 9.46 18.23
C TRP A 879 -24.51 10.60 17.45
N ILE A 880 -25.59 11.18 17.98
CA ILE A 880 -26.41 12.21 17.35
C ILE A 880 -25.94 13.57 17.85
N ARG A 881 -25.39 14.42 16.98
CA ARG A 881 -24.72 15.68 17.37
C ARG A 881 -25.61 16.66 18.11
N ASP A 882 -26.88 16.68 17.73
CA ASP A 882 -27.87 17.65 18.20
C ASP A 882 -28.66 17.12 19.41
N SER A 883 -28.25 15.98 19.97
CA SER A 883 -28.75 15.45 21.24
C SER A 883 -27.93 15.96 22.41
N GLU A 884 -28.60 16.33 23.51
CA GLU A 884 -27.96 16.62 24.82
C GLU A 884 -27.06 15.47 25.31
N GLN A 885 -27.30 14.25 24.83
CA GLN A 885 -26.58 13.05 25.21
C GLN A 885 -25.37 12.73 24.31
N PHE A 886 -25.04 13.60 23.35
CA PHE A 886 -23.92 13.43 22.41
C PHE A 886 -22.56 13.27 23.11
N GLU A 887 -21.74 12.33 22.63
CA GLU A 887 -20.40 12.10 23.15
C GLU A 887 -19.35 12.21 22.03
N ASN A 888 -18.30 13.02 22.26
CA ASN A 888 -17.18 13.21 21.34
C ASN A 888 -16.20 12.01 21.39
N ILE A 889 -16.71 10.82 21.10
CA ILE A 889 -15.99 9.54 21.16
C ILE A 889 -14.91 9.52 20.08
N HIS A 890 -13.66 9.25 20.49
CA HIS A 890 -12.51 9.24 19.61
C HIS A 890 -12.73 8.31 18.39
N PRO A 891 -12.60 8.78 17.13
CA PRO A 891 -13.03 8.02 15.94
C PRO A 891 -12.41 6.64 15.80
N TYR A 892 -11.21 6.44 16.32
CA TYR A 892 -10.48 5.17 16.27
C TYR A 892 -10.89 4.14 17.33
N LEU A 893 -11.83 4.45 18.23
CA LEU A 893 -12.40 3.47 19.17
C LEU A 893 -13.35 2.48 18.48
N SER A 894 -14.23 2.95 17.59
CA SER A 894 -15.18 2.11 16.87
C SER A 894 -14.83 2.02 15.38
N LEU A 895 -14.16 0.93 14.99
CA LEU A 895 -13.74 0.66 13.61
C LEU A 895 -14.32 -0.68 13.07
N PRO A 896 -15.65 -0.91 13.12
CA PRO A 896 -16.27 -2.20 12.77
C PRO A 896 -15.96 -2.66 11.33
N PHE A 897 -15.80 -1.70 10.40
CA PHE A 897 -15.43 -1.95 9.01
C PHE A 897 -13.93 -1.75 8.74
N GLY A 898 -13.11 -1.54 9.77
CA GLY A 898 -11.70 -1.16 9.66
C GLY A 898 -11.46 0.25 9.10
N PHE A 899 -10.18 0.57 8.89
CA PHE A 899 -9.72 1.89 8.45
C PHE A 899 -8.79 1.81 7.23
N GLY A 900 -8.71 2.93 6.48
CA GLY A 900 -7.77 3.13 5.37
C GLY A 900 -8.11 2.35 4.09
N PRO A 901 -7.16 2.26 3.12
CA PRO A 901 -7.38 1.58 1.84
C PRO A 901 -7.80 0.11 1.95
N ARG A 902 -7.56 -0.53 3.11
CA ARG A 902 -7.97 -1.90 3.43
C ARG A 902 -9.05 -1.95 4.52
N SER A 903 -10.01 -1.02 4.48
CA SER A 903 -11.34 -1.19 5.08
C SER A 903 -12.12 -2.32 4.38
N CYS A 904 -13.24 -2.73 4.97
CA CYS A 904 -14.27 -3.50 4.26
C CYS A 904 -14.60 -2.80 2.94
N ILE A 905 -14.67 -3.57 1.84
CA ILE A 905 -14.94 -3.05 0.51
C ILE A 905 -16.42 -2.68 0.37
N ALA A 906 -17.32 -3.56 0.81
CA ALA A 906 -18.77 -3.42 0.72
C ALA A 906 -19.40 -2.66 1.90
N ARG A 907 -18.63 -1.82 2.64
CA ARG A 907 -19.12 -1.12 3.84
C ARG A 907 -20.47 -0.42 3.62
N ARG A 908 -20.59 0.37 2.54
CA ARG A 908 -21.81 1.14 2.24
C ARG A 908 -23.02 0.23 2.05
N LEU A 909 -22.87 -0.83 1.26
CA LEU A 909 -23.92 -1.83 1.02
C LEU A 909 -24.31 -2.55 2.32
N ALA A 910 -23.34 -2.94 3.15
CA ALA A 910 -23.64 -3.59 4.43
C ALA A 910 -24.41 -2.65 5.39
N GLU A 911 -23.96 -1.41 5.57
CA GLU A 911 -24.65 -0.41 6.39
C GLU A 911 -26.07 -0.13 5.87
N GLN A 912 -26.23 0.02 4.56
CA GLN A 912 -27.51 0.21 3.86
C GLN A 912 -28.47 -0.97 4.07
N ASN A 913 -28.04 -2.18 3.74
CA ASN A 913 -28.90 -3.36 3.76
C ASN A 913 -29.35 -3.71 5.19
N MET A 914 -28.49 -3.50 6.18
CA MET A 914 -28.87 -3.64 7.59
C MET A 914 -29.87 -2.57 8.03
N CYS A 915 -29.67 -1.30 7.65
CA CYS A 915 -30.65 -0.24 7.97
C CYS A 915 -32.03 -0.51 7.34
N ILE A 916 -32.10 -0.90 6.06
CA ILE A 916 -33.38 -1.24 5.38
C ILE A 916 -34.07 -2.41 6.10
N THR A 917 -33.31 -3.44 6.46
CA THR A 917 -33.82 -4.60 7.21
C THR A 917 -34.41 -4.18 8.56
N LEU A 918 -33.70 -3.35 9.33
CA LEU A 918 -34.16 -2.88 10.64
C LEU A 918 -35.36 -1.94 10.53
N ILE A 919 -35.36 -1.00 9.57
CA ILE A 919 -36.48 -0.08 9.30
C ILE A 919 -37.76 -0.87 9.06
N ARG A 920 -37.78 -1.76 8.07
CA ARG A 920 -39.02 -2.43 7.67
C ARG A 920 -39.49 -3.47 8.71
N LEU A 921 -38.56 -4.14 9.41
CA LEU A 921 -38.92 -5.03 10.53
C LEU A 921 -39.58 -4.26 11.68
N ILE A 922 -39.04 -3.11 12.07
CA ILE A 922 -39.60 -2.28 13.17
C ILE A 922 -40.86 -1.55 12.73
N GLN A 923 -40.97 -1.16 11.45
CA GLN A 923 -42.20 -0.59 10.89
C GLN A 923 -43.38 -1.56 11.05
N LYS A 924 -43.17 -2.86 10.77
CA LYS A 924 -44.27 -3.84 10.85
C LYS A 924 -44.45 -4.53 12.19
N TYR A 925 -43.40 -4.60 13.03
CA TYR A 925 -43.42 -5.35 14.28
C TYR A 925 -42.80 -4.58 15.46
N LYS A 926 -43.36 -4.81 16.64
CA LYS A 926 -42.68 -4.61 17.92
C LYS A 926 -42.01 -5.94 18.29
N ILE A 927 -40.69 -5.91 18.42
CA ILE A 927 -39.85 -7.11 18.54
C ILE A 927 -39.43 -7.27 20.00
N THR A 928 -39.58 -8.47 20.57
CA THR A 928 -39.21 -8.76 21.96
C THR A 928 -38.20 -9.89 22.02
N TRP A 929 -37.16 -9.74 22.83
CA TRP A 929 -36.14 -10.76 23.03
C TRP A 929 -36.60 -11.77 24.09
N MET A 930 -36.53 -13.06 23.76
CA MET A 930 -37.07 -14.14 24.60
C MET A 930 -35.98 -15.09 25.17
N GLY A 931 -34.71 -14.88 24.82
CA GLY A 931 -33.57 -15.69 25.28
C GLY A 931 -32.84 -15.13 26.51
N GLY A 932 -31.69 -15.74 26.85
CA GLY A 932 -30.78 -15.26 27.90
C GLY A 932 -29.97 -14.01 27.50
N GLU A 933 -28.89 -13.70 28.23
CA GLU A 933 -27.92 -12.69 27.76
C GLU A 933 -27.14 -13.21 26.55
N LEU A 934 -27.04 -12.42 25.47
CA LEU A 934 -26.40 -12.84 24.21
C LEU A 934 -24.92 -12.44 24.23
N GLY A 935 -24.05 -13.42 24.41
CA GLY A 935 -22.61 -13.24 24.35
C GLY A 935 -22.07 -13.36 22.93
N ILE A 936 -20.77 -13.67 22.82
CA ILE A 936 -20.11 -13.86 21.53
C ILE A 936 -19.21 -15.10 21.52
N LYS A 937 -19.05 -15.65 20.32
CA LYS A 937 -18.11 -16.71 19.96
C LYS A 937 -17.30 -16.27 18.74
N THR A 938 -16.02 -15.99 18.94
CA THR A 938 -15.14 -15.45 17.89
C THR A 938 -14.52 -16.56 17.05
N LEU A 939 -14.84 -16.57 15.76
CA LEU A 939 -14.37 -17.54 14.77
C LEU A 939 -13.56 -16.86 13.64
N LEU A 940 -12.78 -15.82 14.00
CA LEU A 940 -12.34 -14.67 13.17
C LEU A 940 -13.34 -13.50 13.21
N ILE A 941 -14.61 -13.81 12.96
CA ILE A 941 -15.73 -12.90 13.17
C ILE A 941 -16.51 -13.30 14.42
N ASN A 942 -17.15 -12.34 15.07
CA ASN A 942 -17.93 -12.56 16.27
C ASN A 942 -19.32 -13.10 15.89
N LYS A 943 -19.55 -14.40 16.14
CA LYS A 943 -20.88 -15.01 16.06
C LYS A 943 -21.62 -14.82 17.39
N PRO A 944 -22.96 -14.68 17.41
CA PRO A 944 -23.77 -15.01 18.58
C PRO A 944 -23.43 -16.41 19.15
N ASP A 945 -23.37 -16.54 20.47
CA ASP A 945 -23.01 -17.79 21.15
C ASP A 945 -24.20 -18.75 21.36
N GLN A 946 -25.41 -18.22 21.44
CA GLN A 946 -26.70 -18.95 21.53
C GLN A 946 -27.66 -18.57 20.37
N PRO A 947 -28.76 -19.32 20.16
CA PRO A 947 -29.78 -19.02 19.16
C PRO A 947 -30.42 -17.63 19.31
N ILE A 948 -30.90 -17.08 18.20
CA ILE A 948 -31.54 -15.75 18.15
C ILE A 948 -33.05 -15.88 18.41
N SER A 949 -33.41 -15.82 19.68
CA SER A 949 -34.77 -16.01 20.19
C SER A 949 -35.57 -14.70 20.21
N LEU A 950 -36.41 -14.49 19.19
CA LEU A 950 -37.22 -13.29 18.99
C LEU A 950 -38.72 -13.60 18.92
N SER A 951 -39.54 -12.73 19.49
CA SER A 951 -40.99 -12.70 19.33
C SER A 951 -41.40 -11.45 18.56
N PHE A 952 -42.37 -11.59 17.64
CA PHE A 952 -42.82 -10.55 16.72
C PHE A 952 -44.30 -10.25 16.94
N THR A 953 -44.61 -9.10 17.56
CA THR A 953 -45.97 -8.59 17.72
C THR A 953 -46.25 -7.57 16.61
N PRO A 954 -47.28 -7.72 15.76
CA PRO A 954 -47.61 -6.71 14.74
C PRO A 954 -47.84 -5.34 15.37
N ARG A 955 -47.33 -4.27 14.74
CA ARG A 955 -47.75 -2.91 15.06
C ARG A 955 -49.08 -2.62 14.37
N THR A 956 -49.99 -1.97 15.07
CA THR A 956 -51.09 -1.20 14.47
C THR A 956 -50.52 0.13 14.00
N THR A 957 -50.79 0.46 12.73
CA THR A 957 -50.42 1.73 12.08
C THR A 957 -51.32 2.87 12.53
#